data_AF-A0A1Q6EE04-F1
#
_entry.id   AF-A0A1Q6EE04-F1
#
_cell.length_a   1.000
_cell.length_b   1.000
_cell.length_c   1.000
_cell.angle_alpha   90.00
_cell.angle_beta   90.00
_cell.angle_gamma   90.00
#
_symmetry.space_group_name_H-M   'P 1'
#
loop_
_entity.id
_entity.type
_entity.pdbx_description
1 polymer ?
#
loop_
_entity_poly.entity_id
_entity_poly.type
_entity_poly.pdbx_seq_one_letter_code
_entity_poly.pdbx_strand_id
1 'polypeptide(L)'
;MNNLYFIYRRLLPAIIAAFCLAGCSDDDALPGAECEDTLELTYELPVVESHGRYYSFTVTPGDAGNVEITSDADWLHLTSSTLPADGIVEFRTDDNDDVAGRRATLVFRAPDLRKRAVIEIYQRGEGDYDDNADTDVMSDYRVGWGFNAFGEYKNRNSVQGRIIDTALMGSIDSDSTFQSVQEVIRGSEKFEIVSAFSMQEMSSHLTKKMEKTSSFLGVKKTIRRFKEVTSHDLSESYMAYARLYKIVSSRSIDRGVLEYLVATYGVDELPFTQGFREHYKKVIDANSSTRRDKIKNMVNTYGTHLVIEALAGGSIDYVVTFDRTYASEFEKDAEEQCSRVFGKSTGSSSSSSHSVVTSSMSNDYTFSIAGGTADTRAALKNAISGLSDTGALPNNLLQEWLSRVVYTPSNKKNLDIIDFNFMPIWDLFADPKIRAEVQDVVAGMSNQSNNMYTDQELGIDNYVIDLTSKDFTFPADGSGSLVKVMYSNGTPLLEICSEYVPKIRTDRRVTVFYPIKNGRTSHSQGLFPGDGEGNRPAFVSFYENTCYVEPIEGFGYYDRITTAYWMHGNFYEQDYGVKCRPAPDTKTLPHQLQFNASNIMYDVVKIGSGYWTRRNIMESMYFGTLSGRSFTRRERIYNDGNADMLYAYILNQRSAFLSANSGVYGSKREPSVDMALYWYLPTEHDKENLTDYIGRNTKSLFKGGTSGFDAQFCGYFSTGTSSPTDNSNCYIAFKESAKSTTKGYALVLKPDYTWDTQVISGINKMYPVRLFRTRYFTYPNL
;
A
#
# COMPACT_ATOMS: atom_id res chain seq x y z
N MET A 1 -8.29 -44.96 -70.14
CA MET A 1 -8.85 -46.31 -69.97
C MET A 1 -9.39 -46.41 -68.55
N ASN A 2 -10.72 -46.58 -68.46
CA ASN A 2 -11.62 -46.87 -67.33
C ASN A 2 -11.59 -45.89 -66.12
N ASN A 3 -12.58 -44.98 -65.94
CA ASN A 3 -14.00 -45.17 -65.53
C ASN A 3 -14.14 -45.73 -64.10
N LEU A 4 -14.99 -45.26 -63.16
CA LEU A 4 -15.94 -44.14 -63.02
C LEU A 4 -16.52 -44.22 -61.57
N TYR A 5 -17.18 -43.15 -61.09
CA TYR A 5 -18.08 -43.03 -59.90
C TYR A 5 -17.45 -43.05 -58.49
N PHE A 6 -17.68 -42.07 -57.59
CA PHE A 6 -18.95 -41.47 -57.18
C PHE A 6 -18.86 -39.97 -56.81
N ILE A 7 -19.95 -39.24 -57.10
CA ILE A 7 -20.23 -37.84 -56.77
C ILE A 7 -21.18 -37.80 -55.55
N TYR A 8 -21.10 -36.70 -54.78
CA TYR A 8 -22.04 -36.13 -53.79
C TYR A 8 -21.75 -36.36 -52.29
N ARG A 9 -21.26 -35.32 -51.61
CA ARG A 9 -22.11 -34.40 -50.82
C ARG A 9 -21.33 -33.19 -50.31
N ARG A 10 -21.78 -31.99 -50.71
CA ARG A 10 -21.64 -30.75 -49.94
C ARG A 10 -22.32 -30.95 -48.59
N LEU A 11 -21.64 -30.66 -47.48
CA LEU A 11 -22.26 -30.35 -46.20
C LEU A 11 -21.42 -29.27 -45.51
N LEU A 12 -22.07 -28.14 -45.23
CA LEU A 12 -21.66 -27.06 -44.34
C LEU A 12 -21.10 -27.63 -43.02
N PRO A 13 -20.05 -27.03 -42.41
CA PRO A 13 -19.89 -27.13 -40.97
C PRO A 13 -20.94 -26.22 -40.33
N ALA A 14 -22.01 -26.83 -39.83
CA ALA A 14 -22.99 -26.15 -38.98
C ALA A 14 -22.36 -25.91 -37.61
N ILE A 15 -22.26 -24.63 -37.24
CA ILE A 15 -21.93 -24.15 -35.91
C ILE A 15 -22.90 -24.78 -34.91
N ILE A 16 -22.39 -25.62 -34.00
CA ILE A 16 -23.15 -26.14 -32.87
C ILE A 16 -23.20 -25.03 -31.82
N ALA A 17 -24.31 -24.29 -31.80
CA ALA A 17 -24.74 -23.53 -30.64
C ALA A 17 -25.30 -24.52 -29.62
N ALA A 18 -24.59 -24.73 -28.51
CA ALA A 18 -25.06 -25.56 -27.41
C ALA A 18 -26.17 -24.83 -26.62
N PHE A 19 -27.41 -24.98 -27.07
CA PHE A 19 -28.59 -24.81 -26.22
C PHE A 19 -28.90 -26.17 -25.58
N CYS A 20 -28.54 -26.37 -24.32
CA CYS A 20 -29.02 -27.52 -23.55
C CYS A 20 -30.21 -27.09 -22.68
N LEU A 21 -31.42 -27.33 -23.19
CA LEU A 21 -32.61 -27.53 -22.38
C LEU A 21 -32.56 -28.94 -21.77
N ALA A 22 -33.01 -29.06 -20.53
CA ALA A 22 -32.99 -30.28 -19.70
C ALA A 22 -33.57 -31.53 -20.39
N GLY A 23 -32.99 -32.70 -20.11
CA GLY A 23 -33.59 -34.00 -20.44
C GLY A 23 -32.71 -35.23 -20.15
N CYS A 24 -33.11 -35.97 -19.11
CA CYS A 24 -32.83 -37.38 -18.81
C CYS A 24 -31.41 -37.79 -18.36
N SER A 25 -31.26 -37.95 -17.03
CA SER A 25 -30.23 -38.80 -16.42
C SER A 25 -30.60 -40.28 -16.61
N ASP A 26 -29.72 -41.06 -17.23
CA ASP A 26 -29.70 -42.51 -17.03
C ASP A 26 -28.97 -42.83 -15.72
N ASP A 27 -29.60 -43.67 -14.92
CA ASP A 27 -29.18 -44.12 -13.60
C ASP A 27 -27.83 -44.86 -13.64
N ASP A 28 -26.80 -44.27 -13.01
CA ASP A 28 -25.74 -45.04 -12.35
C ASP A 28 -25.60 -44.51 -10.92
N ALA A 29 -26.35 -45.13 -10.01
CA ALA A 29 -26.41 -44.77 -8.61
C ALA A 29 -25.09 -45.10 -7.89
N LEU A 30 -24.42 -44.06 -7.39
CA LEU A 30 -23.38 -44.21 -6.36
C LEU A 30 -24.01 -44.71 -5.05
N PRO A 31 -23.42 -45.67 -4.31
CA PRO A 31 -24.03 -46.19 -3.09
C PRO A 31 -23.89 -45.17 -1.95
N GLY A 32 -25.00 -44.55 -1.55
CA GLY A 32 -25.08 -43.68 -0.36
C GLY A 32 -25.96 -42.42 -0.47
N ALA A 33 -26.71 -42.22 -1.55
CA ALA A 33 -27.60 -41.07 -1.68
C ALA A 33 -28.92 -41.28 -0.92
N GLU A 34 -29.12 -40.57 0.20
CA GLU A 34 -30.48 -40.19 0.58
C GLU A 34 -31.10 -39.40 -0.58
N CYS A 35 -32.39 -39.59 -0.82
CA CYS A 35 -33.15 -39.03 -1.94
C CYS A 35 -33.16 -37.49 -1.88
N GLU A 36 -32.12 -36.84 -2.42
CA GLU A 36 -32.04 -35.38 -2.59
C GLU A 36 -32.72 -35.00 -3.93
N ASP A 37 -33.62 -34.02 -3.88
CA ASP A 37 -34.32 -33.51 -5.06
C ASP A 37 -33.31 -32.76 -5.99
N THR A 38 -33.59 -32.68 -7.29
CA THR A 38 -32.70 -31.95 -8.21
C THR A 38 -32.79 -30.43 -7.99
N LEU A 39 -31.64 -29.76 -7.92
CA LEU A 39 -31.53 -28.31 -7.94
C LEU A 39 -31.49 -27.83 -9.41
N GLU A 40 -32.43 -27.01 -9.84
CA GLU A 40 -32.39 -26.44 -11.20
C GLU A 40 -31.42 -25.27 -11.26
N LEU A 41 -30.40 -25.37 -12.10
CA LEU A 41 -29.40 -24.34 -12.32
C LEU A 41 -29.41 -23.88 -13.78
N THR A 42 -29.43 -22.57 -14.01
CA THR A 42 -29.16 -21.98 -15.33
C THR A 42 -27.74 -21.43 -15.35
N TYR A 43 -26.95 -21.82 -16.35
CA TYR A 43 -25.55 -21.42 -16.48
C TYR A 43 -25.08 -21.45 -17.94
N GLU A 44 -24.01 -20.70 -18.23
CA GLU A 44 -23.25 -20.77 -19.48
C GLU A 44 -21.78 -20.98 -19.12
N LEU A 45 -21.21 -22.12 -19.50
CA LEU A 45 -19.83 -22.46 -19.14
C LEU A 45 -18.83 -21.81 -20.09
N PRO A 46 -17.73 -21.25 -19.57
CA PRO A 46 -16.62 -20.82 -20.40
C PRO A 46 -15.89 -22.05 -20.97
N VAL A 47 -15.28 -21.85 -22.13
CA VAL A 47 -14.31 -22.82 -22.66
C VAL A 47 -13.06 -22.81 -21.78
N VAL A 48 -12.73 -23.96 -21.20
CA VAL A 48 -11.56 -24.12 -20.33
C VAL A 48 -10.39 -24.65 -21.16
N GLU A 49 -9.42 -23.78 -21.38
CA GLU A 49 -8.21 -24.06 -22.15
C GLU A 49 -7.23 -24.92 -21.37
N SER A 50 -6.29 -25.55 -22.08
CA SER A 50 -5.24 -26.39 -21.49
C SER A 50 -4.35 -25.62 -20.52
N HIS A 51 -4.08 -24.35 -20.75
CA HIS A 51 -3.32 -23.53 -19.82
C HIS A 51 -4.16 -23.12 -18.61
N GLY A 52 -3.56 -23.23 -17.42
CA GLY A 52 -4.14 -22.89 -16.15
C GLY A 52 -4.40 -21.39 -16.03
N ARG A 53 -5.62 -21.02 -15.62
CA ARG A 53 -6.02 -19.64 -15.35
C ARG A 53 -7.28 -19.58 -14.50
N TYR A 54 -7.69 -18.36 -14.14
CA TYR A 54 -8.97 -18.11 -13.50
C TYR A 54 -10.12 -18.08 -14.50
N TYR A 55 -11.18 -18.81 -14.17
CA TYR A 55 -12.45 -18.85 -14.88
C TYR A 55 -13.59 -18.47 -13.94
N SER A 56 -14.61 -17.82 -14.48
CA SER A 56 -15.82 -17.49 -13.74
C SER A 56 -17.05 -17.65 -14.60
N PHE A 57 -18.15 -18.09 -14.01
CA PHE A 57 -19.46 -18.14 -14.64
C PHE A 57 -20.55 -17.83 -13.61
N THR A 58 -21.74 -17.46 -14.09
CA THR A 58 -22.88 -17.14 -13.21
C THR A 58 -23.87 -18.29 -13.20
N VAL A 59 -24.36 -18.61 -12.01
CA VAL A 59 -25.38 -19.61 -11.74
C VAL A 59 -26.57 -18.94 -11.04
N THR A 60 -27.78 -19.18 -11.54
CA THR A 60 -29.01 -18.74 -10.85
C THR A 60 -29.66 -19.94 -10.16
N PRO A 61 -29.65 -20.02 -8.81
CA PRO A 61 -30.11 -21.19 -8.07
C PRO A 61 -31.62 -21.21 -7.77
N GLY A 62 -32.42 -20.32 -8.37
CA GLY A 62 -33.85 -20.18 -8.06
C GLY A 62 -34.09 -19.68 -6.63
N ASP A 63 -35.04 -20.28 -5.91
CA ASP A 63 -35.37 -19.97 -4.50
C ASP A 63 -34.45 -20.67 -3.48
N ALA A 64 -33.35 -21.30 -3.93
CA ALA A 64 -32.44 -21.98 -3.03
C ALA A 64 -31.61 -20.97 -2.22
N GLY A 65 -31.64 -21.13 -0.89
CA GLY A 65 -30.88 -20.33 0.07
C GLY A 65 -29.38 -20.63 0.02
N ASN A 66 -28.79 -21.05 1.13
CA ASN A 66 -27.35 -21.35 1.18
C ASN A 66 -27.02 -22.58 0.31
N VAL A 67 -26.19 -22.38 -0.71
CA VAL A 67 -25.70 -23.46 -1.59
C VAL A 67 -24.20 -23.66 -1.37
N GLU A 68 -23.81 -24.88 -1.01
CA GLU A 68 -22.42 -25.34 -0.89
C GLU A 68 -21.91 -25.83 -2.25
N ILE A 69 -20.63 -25.59 -2.54
CA ILE A 69 -19.96 -25.99 -3.78
C ILE A 69 -18.73 -26.81 -3.44
N THR A 70 -18.59 -27.99 -4.03
CA THR A 70 -17.38 -28.83 -3.94
C THR A 70 -16.92 -29.28 -5.32
N SER A 71 -15.63 -29.62 -5.43
CA SER A 71 -15.05 -30.27 -6.61
C SER A 71 -14.45 -31.60 -6.21
N ASP A 72 -14.50 -32.58 -7.12
CA ASP A 72 -13.85 -33.89 -6.99
C ASP A 72 -12.41 -33.92 -7.54
N ALA A 73 -11.96 -32.84 -8.19
CA ALA A 73 -10.67 -32.74 -8.85
C ALA A 73 -9.65 -31.94 -8.02
N ASP A 74 -8.41 -32.41 -7.99
CA ASP A 74 -7.28 -31.75 -7.32
C ASP A 74 -6.64 -30.62 -8.14
N TRP A 75 -6.80 -30.65 -9.47
CA TRP A 75 -6.30 -29.65 -10.41
C TRP A 75 -7.24 -28.43 -10.58
N LEU A 76 -8.46 -28.49 -10.00
CA LEU A 76 -9.45 -27.42 -10.03
C LEU A 76 -9.65 -26.83 -8.63
N HIS A 77 -9.28 -25.56 -8.47
CA HIS A 77 -9.25 -24.88 -7.18
C HIS A 77 -10.40 -23.87 -7.10
N LEU A 78 -11.41 -24.18 -6.29
CA LEU A 78 -12.54 -23.28 -6.04
C LEU A 78 -12.12 -22.08 -5.20
N THR A 79 -12.62 -20.90 -5.57
CA THR A 79 -12.33 -19.66 -4.84
C THR A 79 -13.21 -19.46 -3.61
N SER A 80 -14.37 -20.12 -3.58
CA SER A 80 -15.34 -20.17 -2.48
C SER A 80 -15.98 -21.56 -2.44
N SER A 81 -16.23 -22.07 -1.23
CA SER A 81 -16.98 -23.31 -1.00
C SER A 81 -18.49 -23.09 -0.89
N THR A 82 -18.95 -21.84 -1.00
CA THR A 82 -20.37 -21.48 -1.00
C THR A 82 -20.68 -20.55 -2.17
N LEU A 83 -21.88 -20.67 -2.72
CA LEU A 83 -22.38 -19.83 -3.79
C LEU A 83 -22.71 -18.44 -3.22
N PRO A 84 -22.06 -17.37 -3.73
CA PRO A 84 -22.37 -16.02 -3.30
C PRO A 84 -23.76 -15.56 -3.79
N ALA A 85 -24.29 -14.51 -3.18
CA ALA A 85 -25.63 -13.99 -3.48
C ALA A 85 -25.79 -13.48 -4.93
N ASP A 86 -24.71 -13.08 -5.59
CA ASP A 86 -24.72 -12.69 -7.01
C ASP A 86 -24.57 -13.90 -7.98
N GLY A 87 -24.47 -15.11 -7.44
CA GLY A 87 -24.44 -16.36 -8.21
C GLY A 87 -23.11 -16.63 -8.93
N ILE A 88 -22.05 -15.85 -8.67
CA ILE A 88 -20.78 -16.01 -9.38
C ILE A 88 -19.98 -17.18 -8.79
N VAL A 89 -19.66 -18.15 -9.63
CA VAL A 89 -18.75 -19.26 -9.33
C VAL A 89 -17.42 -18.95 -10.00
N GLU A 90 -16.33 -18.98 -9.23
CA GLU A 90 -14.98 -18.73 -9.73
C GLU A 90 -14.02 -19.84 -9.29
N PHE A 91 -13.21 -20.32 -10.22
CA PHE A 91 -12.22 -21.37 -10.00
C PHE A 91 -10.93 -21.10 -10.78
N ARG A 92 -9.82 -21.64 -10.30
CA ARG A 92 -8.52 -21.66 -10.97
C ARG A 92 -8.21 -23.09 -11.41
N THR A 93 -7.76 -23.28 -12.64
CA THR A 93 -7.22 -24.57 -13.09
C THR A 93 -5.70 -24.56 -13.10
N ASP A 94 -5.10 -25.73 -12.89
CA ASP A 94 -3.69 -25.95 -13.22
C ASP A 94 -3.52 -26.20 -14.73
N ASP A 95 -2.28 -26.11 -15.23
CA ASP A 95 -1.96 -26.47 -16.62
C ASP A 95 -2.30 -27.95 -16.88
N ASN A 96 -2.81 -28.22 -18.09
CA ASN A 96 -3.00 -29.56 -18.62
C ASN A 96 -2.01 -29.78 -19.77
N ASP A 97 -0.85 -30.32 -19.41
CA ASP A 97 0.22 -30.64 -20.37
C ASP A 97 0.00 -32.00 -21.06
N ASP A 98 -1.10 -32.70 -20.74
CA ASP A 98 -1.45 -33.98 -21.37
C ASP A 98 -2.11 -33.78 -22.74
N VAL A 99 -1.93 -34.78 -23.61
CA VAL A 99 -2.58 -34.79 -24.94
C VAL A 99 -4.10 -34.88 -24.80
N ALA A 100 -4.59 -35.63 -23.82
CA ALA A 100 -6.03 -35.80 -23.58
C ALA A 100 -6.59 -34.68 -22.69
N GLY A 101 -7.79 -34.20 -23.01
CA GLY A 101 -8.55 -33.38 -22.08
C GLY A 101 -8.97 -34.15 -20.82
N ARG A 102 -9.26 -33.40 -19.75
CA ARG A 102 -9.63 -33.93 -18.43
C ARG A 102 -10.91 -33.27 -17.89
N ARG A 103 -11.60 -33.96 -16.98
CA ARG A 103 -12.93 -33.56 -16.45
C ARG A 103 -12.91 -33.42 -14.93
N ALA A 104 -13.68 -32.45 -14.44
CA ALA A 104 -13.96 -32.24 -13.04
C ALA A 104 -15.47 -32.08 -12.83
N THR A 105 -15.96 -32.57 -11.72
CA THR A 105 -17.36 -32.50 -11.32
C THR A 105 -17.51 -31.46 -10.22
N LEU A 106 -18.29 -30.41 -10.47
CA LEU A 106 -18.73 -29.46 -9.46
C LEU A 106 -20.08 -29.90 -8.89
N VAL A 107 -20.15 -30.11 -7.58
CA VAL A 107 -21.37 -30.49 -6.88
C VAL A 107 -21.90 -29.29 -6.11
N PHE A 108 -23.15 -28.92 -6.40
CA PHE A 108 -23.89 -27.87 -5.72
C PHE A 108 -24.91 -28.53 -4.80
N ARG A 109 -24.83 -28.28 -3.49
CA ARG A 109 -25.76 -28.81 -2.50
C ARG A 109 -26.46 -27.68 -1.79
N ALA A 110 -27.79 -27.72 -1.72
CA ALA A 110 -28.61 -26.84 -0.89
C ALA A 110 -29.10 -27.66 0.33
N PRO A 111 -28.36 -27.68 1.45
CA PRO A 111 -28.65 -28.60 2.56
C PRO A 111 -30.04 -28.38 3.15
N ASP A 112 -30.45 -27.11 3.25
CA ASP A 112 -31.74 -26.70 3.82
C ASP A 112 -32.93 -27.22 3.01
N LEU A 113 -32.75 -27.39 1.69
CA LEU A 113 -33.78 -27.87 0.78
C LEU A 113 -33.61 -29.33 0.39
N ARG A 114 -32.55 -30.00 0.87
CA ARG A 114 -32.12 -31.33 0.43
C ARG A 114 -32.08 -31.45 -1.09
N LYS A 115 -31.53 -30.42 -1.76
CA LYS A 115 -31.41 -30.38 -3.21
C LYS A 115 -29.97 -30.44 -3.68
N ARG A 116 -29.74 -31.07 -4.84
CA ARG A 116 -28.40 -31.21 -5.45
C ARG A 116 -28.41 -30.94 -6.95
N ALA A 117 -27.36 -30.28 -7.43
CA ALA A 117 -27.01 -30.20 -8.85
C ALA A 117 -25.55 -30.59 -9.08
N VAL A 118 -25.25 -30.97 -10.32
CA VAL A 118 -23.92 -31.36 -10.76
C VAL A 118 -23.61 -30.64 -12.07
N ILE A 119 -22.43 -30.03 -12.16
CA ILE A 119 -21.92 -29.38 -13.37
C ILE A 119 -20.58 -30.03 -13.71
N GLU A 120 -20.44 -30.55 -14.93
CA GLU A 120 -19.17 -31.09 -15.44
C GLU A 120 -18.36 -29.97 -16.11
N ILE A 121 -17.09 -29.84 -15.69
CA ILE A 121 -16.11 -28.92 -16.27
C ILE A 121 -15.10 -29.75 -17.08
N TYR A 122 -14.95 -29.43 -18.36
CA TYR A 122 -13.97 -30.07 -19.24
C TYR A 122 -12.83 -29.11 -19.56
N GLN A 123 -11.61 -29.48 -19.18
CA GLN A 123 -10.38 -28.77 -19.56
C GLN A 123 -9.73 -29.47 -20.76
N ARG A 124 -9.42 -28.69 -21.80
CA ARG A 124 -8.77 -29.20 -23.02
C ARG A 124 -7.38 -29.76 -22.74
N GLY A 125 -6.98 -30.78 -23.50
CA GLY A 125 -5.59 -31.22 -23.66
C GLY A 125 -5.01 -30.74 -24.99
N GLU A 126 -3.72 -31.01 -25.23
CA GLU A 126 -3.05 -30.60 -26.47
C GLU A 126 -3.74 -31.16 -27.73
N GLY A 127 -4.29 -32.38 -27.66
CA GLY A 127 -4.97 -33.04 -28.78
C GLY A 127 -6.37 -32.51 -29.09
N ASP A 128 -6.92 -31.61 -28.27
CA ASP A 128 -8.24 -31.01 -28.51
C ASP A 128 -8.19 -29.76 -29.39
N TYR A 129 -6.98 -29.28 -29.72
CA TYR A 129 -6.78 -28.15 -30.60
C TYR A 129 -6.56 -28.60 -32.05
N ASP A 130 -6.92 -27.74 -33.01
CA ASP A 130 -6.63 -27.99 -34.43
C ASP A 130 -5.10 -28.12 -34.65
N ASP A 131 -4.68 -28.92 -35.65
CA ASP A 131 -3.26 -29.17 -35.97
C ASP A 131 -2.42 -27.89 -36.22
N ASN A 132 -3.07 -26.77 -36.49
CA ASN A 132 -2.44 -25.46 -36.73
C ASN A 132 -2.66 -24.45 -35.58
N ALA A 133 -3.22 -24.89 -34.45
CA ALA A 133 -3.45 -24.03 -33.30
C ALA A 133 -2.13 -23.75 -32.58
N ASP A 134 -1.89 -22.48 -32.30
CA ASP A 134 -0.71 -22.04 -31.56
C ASP A 134 -0.99 -22.16 -30.06
N THR A 135 -0.64 -23.32 -29.49
CA THR A 135 -0.88 -23.66 -28.07
C THR A 135 0.26 -23.24 -27.15
N ASP A 136 1.44 -22.94 -27.70
CA ASP A 136 2.61 -22.51 -26.93
C ASP A 136 2.35 -21.13 -26.30
N VAL A 137 2.55 -21.00 -25.00
CA VAL A 137 2.42 -19.73 -24.28
C VAL A 137 3.51 -18.74 -24.72
N MET A 138 4.65 -19.25 -25.20
CA MET A 138 5.83 -18.48 -25.60
C MET A 138 5.88 -18.10 -27.08
N SER A 139 4.91 -18.52 -27.89
CA SER A 139 4.88 -18.20 -29.32
C SER A 139 4.54 -16.72 -29.57
N ASP A 140 3.59 -16.18 -28.81
CA ASP A 140 3.19 -14.78 -28.84
C ASP A 140 3.40 -14.07 -27.50
N TYR A 141 3.92 -14.76 -26.48
CA TYR A 141 4.15 -14.23 -25.14
C TYR A 141 2.84 -13.68 -24.52
N ARG A 142 1.69 -14.10 -25.03
CA ARG A 142 0.35 -13.56 -24.75
C ARG A 142 0.20 -12.07 -25.06
N VAL A 143 1.06 -11.51 -25.92
CA VAL A 143 0.88 -10.16 -26.46
C VAL A 143 -0.31 -10.15 -27.42
N GLY A 144 -1.21 -9.19 -27.26
CA GLY A 144 -2.48 -9.15 -28.00
C GLY A 144 -3.64 -9.89 -27.30
N TRP A 145 -3.40 -10.47 -26.12
CA TRP A 145 -4.44 -11.14 -25.34
C TRP A 145 -5.08 -10.19 -24.32
N GLY A 146 -6.30 -10.53 -23.92
CA GLY A 146 -7.00 -9.89 -22.83
C GLY A 146 -6.36 -10.14 -21.47
N PHE A 147 -6.66 -9.30 -20.49
CA PHE A 147 -6.20 -9.42 -19.11
C PHE A 147 -7.25 -8.94 -18.12
N ASN A 148 -7.51 -9.74 -17.08
CA ASN A 148 -8.40 -9.36 -16.00
C ASN A 148 -7.62 -8.68 -14.86
N ALA A 149 -7.80 -7.36 -14.71
CA ALA A 149 -7.12 -6.58 -13.69
C ALA A 149 -7.53 -6.93 -12.25
N PHE A 150 -8.62 -7.67 -12.03
CA PHE A 150 -9.01 -8.19 -10.71
C PHE A 150 -8.34 -9.52 -10.35
N GLY A 151 -7.60 -10.12 -11.29
CA GLY A 151 -6.91 -11.39 -11.13
C GLY A 151 -5.66 -11.32 -10.22
N GLU A 152 -4.62 -12.04 -10.60
CA GLU A 152 -3.27 -11.93 -10.05
C GLU A 152 -2.49 -10.79 -10.73
N TYR A 153 -1.68 -10.08 -9.96
CA TYR A 153 -0.80 -9.01 -10.42
C TYR A 153 0.18 -9.51 -11.47
N LYS A 154 0.04 -9.02 -12.71
CA LYS A 154 0.95 -9.25 -13.84
C LYS A 154 1.35 -10.73 -14.03
N ASN A 155 0.39 -11.64 -13.84
CA ASN A 155 0.58 -13.09 -13.94
C ASN A 155 -0.24 -13.69 -15.09
N ARG A 156 0.31 -14.68 -15.79
CA ARG A 156 -0.35 -15.38 -16.91
C ARG A 156 -1.70 -16.00 -16.54
N ASN A 157 -1.92 -16.37 -15.28
CA ASN A 157 -3.19 -16.90 -14.78
C ASN A 157 -4.37 -15.92 -14.92
N SER A 158 -4.09 -14.64 -15.20
CA SER A 158 -5.10 -13.59 -15.37
C SER A 158 -5.34 -13.21 -16.83
N VAL A 159 -4.63 -13.86 -17.75
CA VAL A 159 -4.80 -13.67 -19.20
C VAL A 159 -6.16 -14.23 -19.64
N GLN A 160 -6.83 -13.49 -20.50
CA GLN A 160 -8.17 -13.74 -21.02
C GLN A 160 -8.15 -13.95 -22.54
N GLY A 161 -9.29 -14.03 -23.21
CA GLY A 161 -9.34 -14.34 -24.65
C GLY A 161 -8.45 -13.44 -25.54
N ARG A 162 -8.03 -13.95 -26.69
CA ARG A 162 -7.19 -13.22 -27.66
C ARG A 162 -7.98 -12.09 -28.34
N ILE A 163 -7.49 -10.86 -28.23
CA ILE A 163 -8.12 -9.65 -28.77
C ILE A 163 -7.53 -9.28 -30.13
N ILE A 164 -6.20 -9.26 -30.21
CA ILE A 164 -5.46 -8.82 -31.39
C ILE A 164 -4.93 -10.01 -32.18
N ASP A 165 -5.07 -9.93 -33.50
CA ASP A 165 -4.38 -10.80 -34.42
C ASP A 165 -3.05 -10.15 -34.85
N THR A 166 -1.96 -10.63 -34.25
CA THR A 166 -0.61 -10.12 -34.52
C THR A 166 -0.14 -10.39 -35.96
N ALA A 167 -0.68 -11.40 -36.64
CA ALA A 167 -0.38 -11.66 -38.05
C ALA A 167 -1.03 -10.62 -38.96
N LEU A 168 -2.28 -10.24 -38.68
CA LEU A 168 -2.95 -9.14 -39.38
C LEU A 168 -2.23 -7.81 -39.15
N MET A 169 -1.75 -7.55 -37.93
CA MET A 169 -0.94 -6.36 -37.68
C MET A 169 0.34 -6.33 -38.53
N GLY A 170 1.05 -7.45 -38.64
CA GLY A 170 2.23 -7.55 -39.50
C GLY A 170 1.93 -7.32 -40.99
N SER A 171 0.71 -7.60 -41.44
CA SER A 171 0.29 -7.27 -42.81
C SER A 171 0.07 -5.77 -43.00
N ILE A 172 -0.53 -5.09 -42.01
CA ILE A 172 -0.70 -3.63 -42.01
C ILE A 172 0.66 -2.92 -41.98
N ASP A 173 1.63 -3.49 -41.28
CA ASP A 173 3.01 -2.99 -41.24
C ASP A 173 3.67 -2.98 -42.62
N SER A 174 3.38 -3.97 -43.48
CA SER A 174 4.00 -4.05 -44.81
C SER A 174 3.61 -2.93 -45.77
N ASP A 175 2.49 -2.24 -45.48
CA ASP A 175 2.01 -1.07 -46.22
C ASP A 175 2.44 0.27 -45.58
N SER A 176 3.12 0.24 -44.43
CA SER A 176 3.57 1.42 -43.68
C SER A 176 5.08 1.37 -43.37
N THR A 177 5.69 2.48 -42.95
CA THR A 177 7.11 2.50 -42.56
C THR A 177 7.36 2.04 -41.12
N PHE A 178 6.35 1.48 -40.46
CA PHE A 178 6.38 1.16 -39.04
C PHE A 178 6.45 -0.36 -38.80
N GLN A 179 7.04 -0.75 -37.68
CA GLN A 179 7.03 -2.13 -37.20
C GLN A 179 6.22 -2.17 -35.91
N SER A 180 4.98 -2.65 -36.01
CA SER A 180 4.01 -2.64 -34.92
C SER A 180 4.24 -3.73 -33.89
N VAL A 181 4.84 -4.86 -34.29
CA VAL A 181 5.20 -5.96 -33.38
C VAL A 181 6.71 -6.16 -33.35
N GLN A 182 7.26 -6.16 -32.13
CA GLN A 182 8.70 -6.29 -31.91
C GLN A 182 8.98 -7.38 -30.86
N GLU A 183 10.01 -8.18 -31.10
CA GLU A 183 10.59 -9.11 -30.13
C GLU A 183 12.05 -8.73 -29.88
N VAL A 184 12.43 -8.63 -28.61
CA VAL A 184 13.75 -8.15 -28.19
C VAL A 184 14.31 -9.09 -27.13
N ILE A 185 15.52 -9.60 -27.39
CA ILE A 185 16.29 -10.32 -26.37
C ILE A 185 16.80 -9.32 -25.34
N ARG A 186 16.64 -9.67 -24.06
CA ARG A 186 17.03 -8.84 -22.92
C ARG A 186 17.97 -9.60 -21.99
N GLY A 187 18.50 -8.90 -20.99
CA GLY A 187 19.37 -9.47 -19.98
C GLY A 187 19.46 -8.57 -18.77
N SER A 188 18.37 -8.50 -17.99
CA SER A 188 18.31 -7.65 -16.79
C SER A 188 17.62 -8.37 -15.65
N GLU A 189 18.13 -8.15 -14.44
CA GLU A 189 17.46 -8.53 -13.19
C GLU A 189 16.86 -7.27 -12.56
N LYS A 190 15.65 -7.40 -12.01
CA LYS A 190 14.96 -6.33 -11.30
C LYS A 190 14.47 -6.83 -9.95
N PHE A 191 14.46 -5.92 -8.97
CA PHE A 191 13.95 -6.15 -7.64
C PHE A 191 12.99 -5.02 -7.28
N GLU A 192 11.80 -5.38 -6.84
CA GLU A 192 10.72 -4.44 -6.50
C GLU A 192 10.17 -4.80 -5.12
N ILE A 193 9.92 -3.77 -4.31
CA ILE A 193 9.22 -3.89 -3.03
C ILE A 193 8.07 -2.89 -3.05
N VAL A 194 6.89 -3.35 -2.65
CA VAL A 194 5.71 -2.56 -2.42
C VAL A 194 5.26 -2.85 -0.99
N SER A 195 5.07 -1.82 -0.20
CA SER A 195 4.60 -1.91 1.18
C SER A 195 3.25 -1.20 1.30
N ALA A 196 2.38 -1.71 2.16
CA ALA A 196 1.09 -1.12 2.46
C ALA A 196 0.64 -1.43 3.89
N PHE A 197 -0.21 -0.56 4.42
CA PHE A 197 -0.82 -0.66 5.72
C PHE A 197 -2.15 -1.40 5.72
N SER A 198 -2.69 -1.72 4.53
CA SER A 198 -3.90 -2.52 4.36
C SER A 198 -3.92 -3.28 3.03
N MET A 199 -4.83 -4.26 2.93
CA MET A 199 -5.05 -5.02 1.70
C MET A 199 -5.49 -4.12 0.55
N GLN A 200 -6.29 -3.10 0.84
CA GLN A 200 -6.85 -2.18 -0.15
C GLN A 200 -5.81 -1.18 -0.63
N GLU A 201 -4.95 -0.68 0.26
CA GLU A 201 -3.84 0.15 -0.15
C GLU A 201 -2.85 -0.66 -1.00
N MET A 202 -2.52 -1.90 -0.60
CA MET A 202 -1.70 -2.78 -1.43
C MET A 202 -2.34 -3.02 -2.79
N SER A 203 -3.63 -3.35 -2.81
CA SER A 203 -4.43 -3.51 -4.03
C SER A 203 -4.36 -2.26 -4.90
N SER A 204 -4.51 -1.08 -4.31
CA SER A 204 -4.41 0.17 -5.05
C SER A 204 -3.00 0.41 -5.60
N HIS A 205 -1.95 0.25 -4.80
CA HIS A 205 -0.57 0.42 -5.24
C HIS A 205 -0.25 -0.48 -6.44
N LEU A 206 -0.63 -1.75 -6.36
CA LEU A 206 -0.43 -2.71 -7.45
C LEU A 206 -1.34 -2.42 -8.66
N THR A 207 -2.58 -1.96 -8.45
CA THR A 207 -3.49 -1.59 -9.55
C THR A 207 -2.98 -0.34 -10.29
N LYS A 208 -2.57 0.71 -9.57
CA LYS A 208 -1.99 1.94 -10.14
C LYS A 208 -0.69 1.66 -10.91
N LYS A 209 0.03 0.59 -10.58
CA LYS A 209 1.19 0.11 -11.36
C LYS A 209 0.80 -0.56 -12.69
N MET A 210 -0.44 -1.06 -12.83
CA MET A 210 -0.97 -1.59 -14.08
C MET A 210 -1.71 -0.51 -14.89
N GLU A 211 -2.54 0.29 -14.23
CA GLU A 211 -3.32 1.38 -14.83
C GLU A 211 -3.34 2.58 -13.88
N LYS A 212 -2.56 3.62 -14.20
CA LYS A 212 -2.38 4.79 -13.33
C LYS A 212 -3.67 5.54 -13.05
N THR A 213 -4.60 5.54 -14.00
CA THR A 213 -5.88 6.26 -13.92
C THR A 213 -7.01 5.42 -13.34
N SER A 214 -6.72 4.22 -12.82
CA SER A 214 -7.72 3.31 -12.28
C SER A 214 -8.51 3.93 -11.13
N SER A 215 -9.83 3.80 -11.19
CA SER A 215 -10.77 4.17 -10.12
C SER A 215 -11.28 2.97 -9.31
N PHE A 216 -10.68 1.80 -9.48
CA PHE A 216 -11.08 0.55 -8.85
C PHE A 216 -9.90 -0.16 -8.17
N LEU A 217 -10.20 -1.12 -7.30
CA LEU A 217 -9.22 -1.98 -6.63
C LEU A 217 -9.08 -3.31 -7.37
N GLY A 218 -7.95 -3.50 -8.06
CA GLY A 218 -7.61 -4.72 -8.78
C GLY A 218 -6.77 -5.70 -7.97
N VAL A 219 -6.21 -6.69 -8.68
CA VAL A 219 -5.26 -7.71 -8.21
C VAL A 219 -5.72 -8.55 -7.01
N LYS A 220 -7.03 -8.70 -6.81
CA LYS A 220 -7.62 -9.33 -5.61
C LYS A 220 -7.02 -10.71 -5.32
N LYS A 221 -6.66 -11.50 -6.32
CA LYS A 221 -6.11 -12.85 -6.12
C LYS A 221 -4.70 -12.82 -5.51
N THR A 222 -3.87 -11.86 -5.92
CA THR A 222 -2.58 -11.60 -5.25
C THR A 222 -2.79 -11.13 -3.83
N ILE A 223 -3.75 -10.22 -3.60
CA ILE A 223 -4.00 -9.66 -2.27
C ILE A 223 -4.53 -10.71 -1.30
N ARG A 224 -5.34 -11.66 -1.75
CA ARG A 224 -5.83 -12.78 -0.92
C ARG A 224 -4.71 -13.61 -0.30
N ARG A 225 -3.52 -13.69 -0.93
CA ARG A 225 -2.36 -14.40 -0.35
C ARG A 225 -2.00 -13.88 1.04
N PHE A 226 -2.15 -12.57 1.31
CA PHE A 226 -1.88 -11.99 2.63
C PHE A 226 -2.76 -12.57 3.73
N LYS A 227 -4.03 -12.88 3.42
CA LYS A 227 -4.98 -13.51 4.33
C LYS A 227 -4.56 -14.94 4.67
N GLU A 228 -4.04 -15.67 3.70
CA GLU A 228 -3.66 -17.07 3.86
C GLU A 228 -2.37 -17.26 4.66
N VAL A 229 -1.47 -16.25 4.63
CA VAL A 229 -0.14 -16.37 5.26
C VAL A 229 -0.06 -15.78 6.66
N THR A 230 -0.95 -14.84 7.02
CA THR A 230 -0.91 -14.14 8.31
C THR A 230 -1.39 -15.02 9.46
N SER A 231 -0.74 -14.90 10.61
CA SER A 231 -1.19 -15.48 11.89
C SER A 231 -2.06 -14.53 12.72
N HIS A 232 -2.17 -13.26 12.31
CA HIS A 232 -2.91 -12.21 13.00
C HIS A 232 -4.11 -11.77 12.16
N ASP A 233 -5.08 -11.12 12.80
CA ASP A 233 -6.15 -10.46 12.08
C ASP A 233 -5.56 -9.43 11.09
N LEU A 234 -6.14 -9.36 9.90
CA LEU A 234 -5.66 -8.47 8.83
C LEU A 234 -5.73 -7.00 9.24
N SER A 235 -6.70 -6.62 10.07
CA SER A 235 -6.78 -5.28 10.66
C SER A 235 -5.61 -4.97 11.60
N GLU A 236 -4.95 -5.99 12.14
CA GLU A 236 -3.80 -5.90 13.04
C GLU A 236 -2.48 -6.18 12.32
N SER A 237 -2.47 -6.21 10.99
CA SER A 237 -1.28 -6.49 10.20
C SER A 237 -0.98 -5.41 9.16
N TYR A 238 0.31 -5.16 8.93
CA TYR A 238 0.82 -4.49 7.74
C TYR A 238 1.38 -5.51 6.76
N MET A 239 1.61 -5.10 5.51
CA MET A 239 1.94 -6.06 4.46
C MET A 239 2.92 -5.53 3.43
N ALA A 240 3.84 -6.40 3.00
CA ALA A 240 4.73 -6.10 1.89
C ALA A 240 4.67 -7.20 0.82
N TYR A 241 4.72 -6.76 -0.42
CA TYR A 241 4.89 -7.58 -1.61
C TYR A 241 6.26 -7.28 -2.19
N ALA A 242 7.11 -8.30 -2.34
CA ALA A 242 8.40 -8.17 -2.96
C ALA A 242 8.55 -9.11 -4.13
N ARG A 243 9.32 -8.68 -5.13
CA ARG A 243 9.46 -9.40 -6.38
C ARG A 243 10.87 -9.33 -6.91
N LEU A 244 11.49 -10.49 -7.11
CA LEU A 244 12.74 -10.65 -7.84
C LEU A 244 12.44 -11.28 -9.19
N TYR A 245 12.85 -10.65 -10.28
CA TYR A 245 12.61 -11.20 -11.61
C TYR A 245 13.74 -10.91 -12.59
N LYS A 246 14.06 -11.92 -13.41
CA LYS A 246 15.06 -11.88 -14.45
C LYS A 246 14.39 -11.90 -15.81
N ILE A 247 14.61 -10.85 -16.60
CA ILE A 247 14.05 -10.68 -17.94
C ILE A 247 15.09 -11.11 -18.96
N VAL A 248 14.71 -12.03 -19.84
CA VAL A 248 15.59 -12.56 -20.90
C VAL A 248 15.07 -12.29 -22.30
N SER A 249 13.77 -12.02 -22.45
CA SER A 249 13.17 -11.61 -23.71
C SER A 249 11.90 -10.79 -23.45
N SER A 250 11.48 -10.00 -24.43
CA SER A 250 10.21 -9.29 -24.41
C SER A 250 9.59 -9.29 -25.78
N ARG A 251 8.26 -9.24 -25.83
CA ARG A 251 7.51 -8.94 -27.04
C ARG A 251 6.56 -7.78 -26.79
N SER A 252 6.37 -6.90 -27.77
CA SER A 252 5.51 -5.73 -27.64
C SER A 252 4.76 -5.39 -28.92
N ILE A 253 3.59 -4.78 -28.74
CA ILE A 253 2.83 -4.05 -29.74
C ILE A 253 3.00 -2.55 -29.47
N ASP A 254 3.24 -1.77 -30.52
CA ASP A 254 3.26 -0.31 -30.42
C ASP A 254 1.84 0.23 -30.10
N ARG A 255 1.70 0.81 -28.91
CA ARG A 255 0.46 1.43 -28.43
C ARG A 255 -0.02 2.56 -29.34
N GLY A 256 0.89 3.39 -29.85
CA GLY A 256 0.56 4.51 -30.72
C GLY A 256 0.01 4.05 -32.07
N VAL A 257 0.50 2.92 -32.60
CA VAL A 257 -0.08 2.32 -33.81
C VAL A 257 -1.52 1.86 -33.55
N LEU A 258 -1.77 1.13 -32.47
CA LEU A 258 -3.14 0.69 -32.14
C LEU A 258 -4.10 1.87 -31.99
N GLU A 259 -3.69 2.93 -31.29
CA GLU A 259 -4.48 4.15 -31.14
C GLU A 259 -4.77 4.82 -32.49
N TYR A 260 -3.77 4.89 -33.38
CA TYR A 260 -3.94 5.40 -34.74
C TYR A 260 -4.93 4.56 -35.56
N LEU A 261 -4.82 3.23 -35.50
CA LEU A 261 -5.71 2.32 -36.23
C LEU A 261 -7.16 2.47 -35.76
N VAL A 262 -7.40 2.45 -34.45
CA VAL A 262 -8.73 2.63 -33.85
C VAL A 262 -9.35 3.97 -34.22
N ALA A 263 -8.54 5.03 -34.31
CA ALA A 263 -9.03 6.36 -34.67
C ALA A 263 -9.32 6.54 -36.17
N THR A 264 -8.66 5.78 -37.04
CA THR A 264 -8.64 6.06 -38.49
C THR A 264 -9.41 5.04 -39.32
N TYR A 265 -9.39 3.77 -38.92
CA TYR A 265 -9.91 2.66 -39.73
C TYR A 265 -11.30 2.22 -39.30
N GLY A 266 -12.03 1.62 -40.23
CA GLY A 266 -13.29 0.95 -39.94
C GLY A 266 -13.08 -0.33 -39.13
N VAL A 267 -14.10 -0.77 -38.39
CA VAL A 267 -14.01 -1.95 -37.51
C VAL A 267 -13.60 -3.22 -38.24
N ASP A 268 -13.91 -3.35 -39.54
CA ASP A 268 -13.53 -4.50 -40.37
C ASP A 268 -12.06 -4.52 -40.79
N GLU A 269 -11.36 -3.39 -40.69
CA GLU A 269 -9.95 -3.24 -41.04
C GLU A 269 -9.04 -3.29 -39.81
N LEU A 270 -9.61 -3.23 -38.60
CA LEU A 270 -8.84 -3.37 -37.36
C LEU A 270 -8.25 -4.78 -37.23
N PRO A 271 -7.06 -4.92 -36.61
CA PRO A 271 -6.38 -6.21 -36.43
C PRO A 271 -6.99 -7.04 -35.28
N PHE A 272 -8.32 -7.05 -35.16
CA PHE A 272 -9.04 -7.82 -34.16
C PHE A 272 -9.21 -9.28 -34.58
N THR A 273 -9.12 -10.19 -33.62
CA THR A 273 -9.56 -11.57 -33.83
C THR A 273 -11.05 -11.59 -34.20
N GLN A 274 -11.50 -12.61 -34.93
CA GLN A 274 -12.90 -12.72 -35.34
C GLN A 274 -13.84 -12.67 -34.13
N GLY A 275 -13.55 -13.45 -33.08
CA GLY A 275 -14.35 -13.49 -31.86
C GLY A 275 -14.45 -12.12 -31.19
N PHE A 276 -13.35 -11.39 -31.05
CA PHE A 276 -13.38 -10.08 -30.42
C PHE A 276 -14.14 -9.06 -31.28
N ARG A 277 -13.92 -9.08 -32.60
CA ARG A 277 -14.61 -8.20 -33.56
C ARG A 277 -16.13 -8.34 -33.49
N GLU A 278 -16.65 -9.55 -33.34
CA GLU A 278 -18.09 -9.79 -33.20
C GLU A 278 -18.66 -9.17 -31.91
N HIS A 279 -17.95 -9.28 -30.79
CA HIS A 279 -18.34 -8.62 -29.54
C HIS A 279 -18.24 -7.09 -29.64
N TYR A 280 -17.16 -6.59 -30.24
CA TYR A 280 -16.95 -5.17 -30.47
C TYR A 280 -18.09 -4.56 -31.30
N LYS A 281 -18.47 -5.21 -32.41
CA LYS A 281 -19.62 -4.80 -33.24
C LYS A 281 -20.93 -4.80 -32.45
N LYS A 282 -21.20 -5.83 -31.65
CA LYS A 282 -22.39 -5.88 -30.79
C LYS A 282 -22.46 -4.72 -29.79
N VAL A 283 -21.32 -4.20 -29.32
CA VAL A 283 -21.27 -3.06 -28.39
C VAL A 283 -21.57 -1.75 -29.12
N ILE A 284 -20.91 -1.49 -30.25
CA ILE A 284 -21.08 -0.24 -31.01
C ILE A 284 -22.48 -0.13 -31.64
N ASP A 285 -23.06 -1.26 -32.08
CA ASP A 285 -24.38 -1.30 -32.72
C ASP A 285 -25.54 -1.29 -31.70
N ALA A 286 -25.26 -1.57 -30.43
CA ALA A 286 -26.27 -1.59 -29.37
C ALA A 286 -26.73 -0.18 -28.98
N ASN A 287 -27.99 -0.07 -28.59
CA ASN A 287 -28.54 1.13 -27.94
C ASN A 287 -28.15 1.18 -26.45
N SER A 288 -28.29 2.35 -25.81
CA SER A 288 -27.87 2.57 -24.42
C SER A 288 -28.49 1.61 -23.41
N SER A 289 -29.74 1.15 -23.63
CA SER A 289 -30.43 0.23 -22.72
C SER A 289 -29.91 -1.21 -22.75
N THR A 290 -29.29 -1.64 -23.86
CA THR A 290 -28.80 -3.03 -24.04
C THR A 290 -27.27 -3.12 -24.11
N ARG A 291 -26.59 -2.00 -24.38
CA ARG A 291 -25.13 -1.94 -24.52
C ARG A 291 -24.41 -2.39 -23.27
N ARG A 292 -24.91 -2.05 -22.08
CA ARG A 292 -24.29 -2.42 -20.80
C ARG A 292 -24.07 -3.92 -20.65
N ASP A 293 -25.05 -4.74 -21.06
CA ASP A 293 -24.92 -6.20 -20.98
C ASP A 293 -23.99 -6.77 -22.07
N LYS A 294 -23.95 -6.14 -23.26
CA LYS A 294 -22.96 -6.49 -24.30
C LYS A 294 -21.54 -6.19 -23.85
N ILE A 295 -21.33 -5.06 -23.17
CA ILE A 295 -20.05 -4.69 -22.56
C ILE A 295 -19.68 -5.70 -21.49
N LYS A 296 -20.59 -6.05 -20.55
CA LYS A 296 -20.31 -7.09 -19.53
C LYS A 296 -19.87 -8.40 -20.17
N ASN A 297 -20.57 -8.87 -21.20
CA ASN A 297 -20.20 -10.11 -21.88
C ASN A 297 -18.81 -10.00 -22.52
N MET A 298 -18.50 -8.89 -23.19
CA MET A 298 -17.16 -8.66 -23.74
C MET A 298 -16.08 -8.65 -22.67
N VAL A 299 -16.27 -7.92 -21.57
CA VAL A 299 -15.30 -7.82 -20.48
C VAL A 299 -15.13 -9.14 -19.73
N ASN A 300 -16.18 -9.94 -19.58
CA ASN A 300 -16.09 -11.28 -18.98
C ASN A 300 -15.28 -12.24 -19.87
N THR A 301 -15.37 -12.13 -21.20
CA THR A 301 -14.65 -13.01 -22.14
C THR A 301 -13.19 -12.58 -22.36
N TYR A 302 -12.94 -11.27 -22.49
CA TYR A 302 -11.65 -10.71 -22.91
C TYR A 302 -10.95 -9.93 -21.79
N GLY A 303 -11.53 -9.85 -20.60
CA GLY A 303 -10.97 -9.08 -19.50
C GLY A 303 -11.12 -7.57 -19.66
N THR A 304 -10.39 -6.87 -18.80
CA THR A 304 -10.47 -5.41 -18.59
C THR A 304 -9.40 -4.63 -19.36
N HIS A 305 -8.31 -5.30 -19.73
CA HIS A 305 -7.13 -4.70 -20.35
C HIS A 305 -6.64 -5.58 -21.50
N LEU A 306 -5.90 -4.97 -22.42
CA LEU A 306 -5.14 -5.61 -23.48
C LEU A 306 -3.66 -5.66 -23.08
N VAL A 307 -3.04 -6.83 -23.23
CA VAL A 307 -1.59 -6.98 -23.11
C VAL A 307 -0.91 -6.42 -24.35
N ILE A 308 -0.16 -5.33 -24.18
CA ILE A 308 0.61 -4.69 -25.27
C ILE A 308 2.11 -4.95 -25.15
N GLU A 309 2.64 -5.32 -23.98
CA GLU A 309 4.00 -5.82 -23.84
C GLU A 309 4.00 -6.95 -22.83
N ALA A 310 4.79 -7.98 -23.08
CA ALA A 310 5.01 -9.08 -22.17
C ALA A 310 6.51 -9.37 -22.04
N LEU A 311 6.96 -9.63 -20.82
CA LEU A 311 8.34 -9.97 -20.50
C LEU A 311 8.43 -11.46 -20.17
N ALA A 312 9.31 -12.19 -20.87
CA ALA A 312 9.60 -13.59 -20.61
C ALA A 312 10.87 -13.75 -19.78
N GLY A 313 10.85 -14.70 -18.85
CA GLY A 313 11.92 -14.91 -17.90
C GLY A 313 11.57 -15.82 -16.76
N GLY A 314 12.03 -15.45 -15.56
CA GLY A 314 11.70 -16.15 -14.31
C GLY A 314 11.53 -15.14 -13.19
N SER A 315 10.57 -15.40 -12.30
CA SER A 315 10.24 -14.52 -11.17
C SER A 315 10.02 -15.31 -9.88
N ILE A 316 10.31 -14.64 -8.77
CA ILE A 316 9.95 -15.08 -7.42
C ILE A 316 9.20 -13.92 -6.75
N ASP A 317 7.96 -14.17 -6.39
CA ASP A 317 7.08 -13.23 -5.69
C ASP A 317 6.94 -13.66 -4.24
N TYR A 318 7.17 -12.73 -3.31
CA TYR A 318 7.12 -12.93 -1.87
C TYR A 318 6.06 -12.01 -1.24
N VAL A 319 5.17 -12.58 -0.42
CA VAL A 319 4.22 -11.82 0.41
C VAL A 319 4.58 -11.99 1.88
N VAL A 320 4.50 -10.92 2.65
CA VAL A 320 4.83 -10.94 4.08
C VAL A 320 3.91 -10.01 4.85
N THR A 321 3.56 -10.40 6.08
CA THR A 321 2.79 -9.57 7.01
C THR A 321 3.57 -9.26 8.28
N PHE A 322 3.23 -8.14 8.91
CA PHE A 322 3.92 -7.56 10.05
C PHE A 322 2.95 -7.11 11.14
N ASP A 323 3.32 -7.22 12.40
CA ASP A 323 2.55 -6.79 13.56
C ASP A 323 2.38 -5.27 13.56
N ARG A 324 1.12 -4.85 13.65
CA ARG A 324 0.71 -3.46 13.62
C ARG A 324 1.27 -2.61 14.77
N THR A 325 1.72 -3.23 15.85
CA THR A 325 2.39 -2.56 16.98
C THR A 325 3.63 -1.78 16.53
N TYR A 326 4.27 -2.17 15.42
CA TYR A 326 5.51 -1.59 14.91
C TYR A 326 5.32 -0.65 13.69
N ALA A 327 4.11 -0.12 13.52
CA ALA A 327 3.70 0.77 12.43
C ALA A 327 4.62 1.92 12.07
N SER A 328 5.34 2.45 13.06
CA SER A 328 6.18 3.64 12.90
C SER A 328 7.46 3.37 12.09
N GLU A 329 7.85 2.11 11.95
CA GLU A 329 9.06 1.69 11.23
C GLU A 329 8.75 0.72 10.08
N PHE A 330 7.47 0.48 9.81
CA PHE A 330 6.99 -0.53 8.87
C PHE A 330 7.66 -0.50 7.49
N GLU A 331 7.81 0.67 6.85
CA GLU A 331 8.44 0.74 5.52
C GLU A 331 9.90 0.28 5.55
N LYS A 332 10.64 0.67 6.59
CA LYS A 332 12.02 0.25 6.82
C LYS A 332 12.09 -1.25 7.14
N ASP A 333 11.18 -1.74 7.99
CA ASP A 333 11.13 -3.16 8.37
C ASP A 333 10.76 -4.05 7.17
N ALA A 334 9.82 -3.60 6.33
CA ALA A 334 9.45 -4.24 5.09
C ALA A 334 10.64 -4.30 4.12
N GLU A 335 11.33 -3.17 3.91
CA GLU A 335 12.50 -3.11 3.03
C GLU A 335 13.63 -4.03 3.53
N GLU A 336 13.93 -4.01 4.83
CA GLU A 336 14.97 -4.85 5.43
C GLU A 336 14.62 -6.34 5.31
N GLN A 337 13.39 -6.74 5.67
CA GLN A 337 12.94 -8.12 5.58
C GLN A 337 12.96 -8.63 4.14
N CYS A 338 12.36 -7.90 3.20
CA CYS A 338 12.31 -8.31 1.81
C CYS A 338 13.72 -8.38 1.20
N SER A 339 14.57 -7.38 1.46
CA SER A 339 15.96 -7.40 0.98
C SER A 339 16.76 -8.55 1.57
N ARG A 340 16.53 -8.89 2.85
CA ARG A 340 17.16 -10.05 3.50
C ARG A 340 16.74 -11.37 2.87
N VAL A 341 15.45 -11.58 2.67
CA VAL A 341 14.90 -12.82 2.08
C VAL A 341 15.55 -13.11 0.72
N PHE A 342 15.75 -12.08 -0.11
CA PHE A 342 16.39 -12.21 -1.42
C PHE A 342 17.92 -12.07 -1.42
N GLY A 343 18.57 -11.95 -0.26
CA GLY A 343 20.03 -11.80 -0.15
C GLY A 343 20.57 -10.49 -0.75
N LYS A 344 19.75 -9.43 -0.74
CA LYS A 344 20.05 -8.08 -1.27
C LYS A 344 20.43 -7.06 -0.19
N SER A 345 20.49 -7.45 1.09
CA SER A 345 20.87 -6.55 2.19
C SER A 345 22.28 -5.97 1.99
N THR A 346 22.42 -4.64 2.11
CA THR A 346 23.67 -3.90 1.84
C THR A 346 24.53 -3.59 3.07
N GLY A 347 24.18 -4.11 4.25
CA GLY A 347 24.97 -3.91 5.47
C GLY A 347 24.66 -4.89 6.59
N SER A 348 25.59 -5.02 7.53
CA SER A 348 25.42 -5.75 8.79
C SER A 348 24.58 -4.93 9.77
N SER A 349 23.28 -4.74 9.49
CA SER A 349 22.32 -4.25 10.48
C SER A 349 21.95 -5.40 11.41
N SER A 350 22.42 -5.32 12.65
CA SER A 350 22.15 -6.27 13.71
C SER A 350 20.78 -6.01 14.35
N SER A 351 19.90 -7.02 14.25
CA SER A 351 19.02 -7.53 15.30
C SER A 351 17.96 -6.62 15.94
N SER A 352 16.86 -6.35 15.23
CA SER A 352 15.55 -6.09 15.90
C SER A 352 14.31 -6.52 15.11
N SER A 353 14.38 -6.73 13.80
CA SER A 353 13.24 -7.10 12.94
C SER A 353 12.69 -8.53 13.15
N HIS A 354 13.11 -9.25 14.21
CA HIS A 354 12.70 -10.64 14.46
C HIS A 354 11.32 -10.81 15.09
N SER A 355 10.80 -9.81 15.81
CA SER A 355 9.54 -9.93 16.58
C SER A 355 8.32 -9.30 15.92
N VAL A 356 8.43 -8.94 14.64
CA VAL A 356 7.39 -8.17 13.94
C VAL A 356 6.74 -8.99 12.81
N VAL A 357 7.43 -9.95 12.19
CA VAL A 357 6.85 -10.74 11.09
C VAL A 357 5.74 -11.65 11.64
N THR A 358 4.54 -11.54 11.07
CA THR A 358 3.36 -12.33 11.47
C THR A 358 2.99 -13.39 10.44
N SER A 359 3.63 -13.41 9.27
CA SER A 359 3.42 -14.42 8.24
C SER A 359 4.43 -15.56 8.31
N SER A 360 4.03 -16.76 7.90
CA SER A 360 4.93 -17.90 7.84
C SER A 360 5.61 -18.07 6.47
N MET A 361 6.93 -18.30 6.45
CA MET A 361 7.67 -18.57 5.19
C MET A 361 7.36 -19.93 4.57
N SER A 362 6.97 -20.92 5.38
CA SER A 362 6.68 -22.28 4.91
C SER A 362 5.28 -22.46 4.34
N ASN A 363 4.43 -21.42 4.36
CA ASN A 363 3.10 -21.47 3.79
C ASN A 363 3.17 -21.38 2.25
N ASP A 364 2.42 -22.24 1.56
CA ASP A 364 2.44 -22.34 0.09
C ASP A 364 2.00 -21.05 -0.63
N TYR A 365 1.25 -20.17 0.04
CA TYR A 365 0.86 -18.87 -0.50
C TYR A 365 1.94 -17.79 -0.36
N THR A 366 3.00 -18.04 0.44
CA THR A 366 4.03 -17.04 0.73
C THR A 366 4.94 -16.77 -0.46
N PHE A 367 5.28 -17.80 -1.24
CA PHE A 367 6.13 -17.69 -2.41
C PHE A 367 5.42 -18.16 -3.67
N SER A 368 5.53 -17.40 -4.76
CA SER A 368 5.21 -17.87 -6.11
C SER A 368 6.46 -17.83 -6.95
N ILE A 369 6.79 -18.94 -7.62
CA ILE A 369 8.03 -19.11 -8.40
C ILE A 369 7.65 -19.52 -9.82
N ALA A 370 8.02 -18.69 -10.80
CA ALA A 370 7.75 -18.90 -12.22
C ALA A 370 9.06 -18.96 -13.03
N GLY A 371 9.11 -19.78 -14.08
CA GLY A 371 10.34 -20.01 -14.86
C GLY A 371 11.38 -20.92 -14.16
N GLY A 372 12.48 -21.20 -14.84
CA GLY A 372 13.46 -22.23 -14.46
C GLY A 372 13.05 -23.64 -14.88
N THR A 373 13.84 -24.65 -14.51
CA THR A 373 13.46 -26.06 -14.71
C THR A 373 12.58 -26.55 -13.55
N ALA A 374 11.79 -27.61 -13.78
CA ALA A 374 11.00 -28.23 -12.72
C ALA A 374 11.85 -28.60 -11.48
N ASP A 375 13.03 -29.19 -11.70
CA ASP A 375 13.94 -29.59 -10.62
C ASP A 375 14.45 -28.40 -9.78
N THR A 376 14.87 -27.31 -10.43
CA THR A 376 15.37 -26.12 -9.71
C THR A 376 14.26 -25.41 -8.95
N ARG A 377 13.04 -25.37 -9.51
CA ARG A 377 11.85 -24.87 -8.80
C ARG A 377 11.53 -25.74 -7.58
N ALA A 378 11.51 -27.06 -7.75
CA ALA A 378 11.22 -28.00 -6.67
C ALA A 378 12.27 -27.91 -5.54
N ALA A 379 13.55 -27.82 -5.90
CA ALA A 379 14.64 -27.63 -4.93
C ALA A 379 14.48 -26.33 -4.12
N LEU A 380 14.14 -25.22 -4.78
CA LEU A 380 13.85 -23.96 -4.09
C LEU A 380 12.64 -24.07 -3.16
N LYS A 381 11.51 -24.61 -3.64
CA LYS A 381 10.29 -24.81 -2.82
C LYS A 381 10.56 -25.67 -1.59
N ASN A 382 11.28 -26.78 -1.77
CA ASN A 382 11.65 -27.68 -0.67
C ASN A 382 12.59 -27.03 0.34
N ALA A 383 13.45 -26.10 -0.09
CA ALA A 383 14.29 -25.36 0.83
C ALA A 383 13.51 -24.30 1.60
N ILE A 384 12.55 -23.62 0.95
CA ILE A 384 11.68 -22.61 1.55
C ILE A 384 10.86 -23.19 2.70
N SER A 385 10.32 -24.41 2.54
CA SER A 385 9.52 -25.05 3.60
C SER A 385 10.29 -25.30 4.91
N GLY A 386 11.63 -25.30 4.86
CA GLY A 386 12.50 -25.40 6.03
C GLY A 386 13.03 -24.07 6.57
N LEU A 387 12.66 -22.93 5.98
CA LEU A 387 13.12 -21.61 6.44
C LEU A 387 12.31 -21.14 7.64
N SER A 388 13.00 -20.50 8.60
CA SER A 388 12.32 -19.68 9.61
C SER A 388 11.74 -18.43 8.97
N ASP A 389 10.76 -17.79 9.63
CA ASP A 389 10.05 -16.61 9.09
C ASP A 389 10.95 -15.37 8.82
N THR A 390 12.21 -15.44 9.25
CA THR A 390 13.23 -14.40 9.05
C THR A 390 14.44 -14.88 8.27
N GLY A 391 14.37 -16.08 7.69
CA GLY A 391 15.43 -16.69 6.90
C GLY A 391 15.65 -16.01 5.54
N ALA A 392 16.76 -16.34 4.91
CA ALA A 392 17.06 -15.94 3.53
C ALA A 392 16.94 -17.13 2.59
N LEU A 393 16.54 -16.88 1.34
CA LEU A 393 16.58 -17.88 0.29
C LEU A 393 18.02 -18.41 0.14
N PRO A 394 18.23 -19.74 0.03
CA PRO A 394 19.58 -20.29 -0.12
C PRO A 394 20.24 -19.77 -1.40
N ASN A 395 21.29 -18.98 -1.26
CA ASN A 395 21.90 -18.28 -2.39
C ASN A 395 22.38 -19.25 -3.49
N ASN A 396 22.92 -20.41 -3.13
CA ASN A 396 23.34 -21.44 -4.10
C ASN A 396 22.16 -21.93 -4.97
N LEU A 397 21.01 -22.21 -4.36
CA LEU A 397 19.81 -22.66 -5.08
C LEU A 397 19.19 -21.51 -5.91
N LEU A 398 19.20 -20.29 -5.37
CA LEU A 398 18.74 -19.10 -6.08
C LEU A 398 19.58 -18.85 -7.35
N GLN A 399 20.91 -18.91 -7.23
CA GLN A 399 21.81 -18.76 -8.37
C GLN A 399 21.68 -19.91 -9.38
N GLU A 400 21.47 -21.14 -8.89
CA GLU A 400 21.22 -22.29 -9.76
C GLU A 400 19.94 -22.09 -10.59
N TRP A 401 18.83 -21.70 -9.96
CA TRP A 401 17.59 -21.37 -10.67
C TRP A 401 17.77 -20.21 -11.66
N LEU A 402 18.41 -19.10 -11.25
CA LEU A 402 18.69 -17.95 -12.13
C LEU A 402 19.53 -18.34 -13.36
N SER A 403 20.42 -19.32 -13.22
CA SER A 403 21.23 -19.84 -14.33
C SER A 403 20.42 -20.63 -15.36
N ARG A 404 19.25 -21.16 -14.98
CA ARG A 404 18.35 -21.90 -15.89
C ARG A 404 17.36 -21.01 -16.64
N VAL A 405 17.16 -19.78 -16.15
CA VAL A 405 16.35 -18.76 -16.82
C VAL A 405 17.20 -18.06 -17.89
N VAL A 406 17.26 -18.66 -19.09
CA VAL A 406 18.06 -18.15 -20.22
C VAL A 406 17.28 -18.32 -21.51
N TYR A 407 17.30 -17.27 -22.35
CA TYR A 407 16.68 -17.34 -23.68
C TYR A 407 17.59 -18.09 -24.66
N THR A 408 17.19 -19.30 -25.03
CA THR A 408 17.68 -20.02 -26.22
C THR A 408 16.51 -20.73 -26.91
N PRO A 409 16.59 -21.01 -28.22
CA PRO A 409 15.52 -21.72 -28.93
C PRO A 409 15.12 -23.05 -28.28
N SER A 410 16.06 -23.76 -27.66
CA SER A 410 15.83 -25.04 -26.97
C SER A 410 15.30 -24.91 -25.54
N ASN A 411 15.41 -23.73 -24.92
CA ASN A 411 15.10 -23.50 -23.51
C ASN A 411 13.85 -22.64 -23.27
N LYS A 412 13.08 -22.31 -24.31
CA LYS A 412 11.83 -21.55 -24.17
C LYS A 412 10.87 -22.15 -23.12
N LYS A 413 10.82 -23.49 -23.04
CA LYS A 413 10.05 -24.25 -22.04
C LYS A 413 10.45 -24.01 -20.57
N ASN A 414 11.63 -23.44 -20.31
CA ASN A 414 12.09 -23.10 -18.97
C ASN A 414 11.78 -21.65 -18.61
N LEU A 415 11.16 -20.89 -19.50
CA LEU A 415 10.74 -19.51 -19.25
C LEU A 415 9.28 -19.51 -18.85
N ASP A 416 8.86 -18.43 -18.19
CA ASP A 416 7.46 -18.09 -18.00
C ASP A 416 7.25 -16.61 -18.38
N ILE A 417 6.01 -16.21 -18.59
CA ILE A 417 5.67 -14.79 -18.77
C ILE A 417 5.57 -14.18 -17.38
N ILE A 418 6.51 -13.28 -17.10
CA ILE A 418 6.75 -12.77 -15.77
C ILE A 418 6.34 -11.30 -15.64
N ASP A 419 6.00 -10.58 -16.69
CA ASP A 419 5.52 -9.21 -16.52
C ASP A 419 4.74 -8.78 -17.74
N PHE A 420 3.88 -7.78 -17.56
CA PHE A 420 3.05 -7.22 -18.61
C PHE A 420 2.98 -5.70 -18.52
N ASN A 421 2.84 -5.06 -19.67
CA ASN A 421 2.30 -3.70 -19.78
C ASN A 421 1.00 -3.73 -20.57
N PHE A 422 0.13 -2.79 -20.23
CA PHE A 422 -1.28 -2.84 -20.60
C PHE A 422 -1.74 -1.60 -21.36
N MET A 423 -2.75 -1.80 -22.20
CA MET A 423 -3.67 -0.77 -22.67
C MET A 423 -5.05 -1.11 -22.14
N PRO A 424 -5.80 -0.20 -21.50
CA PRO A 424 -7.15 -0.49 -21.09
C PRO A 424 -8.07 -0.85 -22.26
N ILE A 425 -9.00 -1.78 -22.06
CA ILE A 425 -9.85 -2.26 -23.17
C ILE A 425 -10.78 -1.17 -23.71
N TRP A 426 -11.12 -0.17 -22.89
CA TRP A 426 -11.89 0.99 -23.32
C TRP A 426 -11.10 1.88 -24.29
N ASP A 427 -9.77 1.83 -24.31
CA ASP A 427 -8.97 2.61 -25.28
C ASP A 427 -9.08 2.06 -26.71
N LEU A 428 -9.63 0.86 -26.88
CA LEU A 428 -9.94 0.28 -28.20
C LEU A 428 -11.19 0.85 -28.85
N PHE A 429 -11.92 1.76 -28.18
CA PHE A 429 -13.10 2.43 -28.71
C PHE A 429 -12.82 3.88 -29.06
N ALA A 430 -13.12 4.28 -30.30
CA ALA A 430 -12.96 5.66 -30.74
C ALA A 430 -13.98 6.63 -30.11
N ASP A 431 -15.23 6.19 -29.86
CA ASP A 431 -16.29 7.02 -29.27
C ASP A 431 -16.09 7.21 -27.76
N PRO A 432 -15.82 8.44 -27.27
CA PRO A 432 -15.59 8.72 -25.86
C PRO A 432 -16.75 8.29 -24.94
N LYS A 433 -18.00 8.29 -25.44
CA LYS A 433 -19.16 7.85 -24.64
C LYS A 433 -19.12 6.35 -24.38
N ILE A 434 -18.78 5.56 -25.40
CA ILE A 434 -18.64 4.12 -25.24
C ILE A 434 -17.45 3.81 -24.34
N ARG A 435 -16.34 4.56 -24.44
CA ARG A 435 -15.19 4.42 -23.52
C ARG A 435 -15.64 4.58 -22.06
N ALA A 436 -16.38 5.65 -21.75
CA ALA A 436 -16.89 5.90 -20.41
C ALA A 436 -17.85 4.79 -19.93
N GLU A 437 -18.75 4.30 -20.79
CA GLU A 437 -19.64 3.19 -20.43
C GLU A 437 -18.87 1.89 -20.14
N VAL A 438 -17.79 1.61 -20.87
CA VAL A 438 -16.91 0.46 -20.60
C VAL A 438 -16.17 0.64 -19.27
N GLN A 439 -15.64 1.84 -19.01
CA GLN A 439 -15.01 2.18 -17.73
C GLN A 439 -15.97 1.98 -16.55
N ASP A 440 -17.21 2.44 -16.68
CA ASP A 440 -18.25 2.29 -15.65
C ASP A 440 -18.61 0.82 -15.38
N VAL A 441 -18.63 -0.03 -16.42
CA VAL A 441 -18.86 -1.47 -16.24
C VAL A 441 -17.69 -2.12 -15.52
N VAL A 442 -16.45 -1.81 -15.91
CA VAL A 442 -15.24 -2.33 -15.26
C VAL A 442 -15.17 -1.88 -13.80
N ALA A 443 -15.43 -0.60 -13.51
CA ALA A 443 -15.49 -0.10 -12.14
C ALA A 443 -16.59 -0.82 -11.33
N GLY A 444 -17.75 -1.09 -11.93
CA GLY A 444 -18.83 -1.83 -11.30
C GLY A 444 -18.46 -3.28 -10.91
N MET A 445 -17.50 -3.91 -11.60
CA MET A 445 -17.03 -5.27 -11.27
C MET A 445 -16.34 -5.36 -9.92
N SER A 446 -15.86 -4.25 -9.34
CA SER A 446 -15.27 -4.25 -8.00
C SER A 446 -16.27 -4.62 -6.90
N ASN A 447 -17.58 -4.54 -7.19
CA ASN A 447 -18.66 -4.89 -6.28
C ASN A 447 -19.15 -6.34 -6.43
N GLN A 448 -18.58 -7.11 -7.36
CA GLN A 448 -18.89 -8.52 -7.51
C GLN A 448 -18.26 -9.34 -6.37
N SER A 449 -18.91 -10.42 -5.97
CA SER A 449 -18.50 -11.27 -4.84
C SER A 449 -17.07 -11.82 -4.97
N ASN A 450 -16.60 -12.06 -6.19
CA ASN A 450 -15.25 -12.56 -6.47
C ASN A 450 -14.16 -11.47 -6.42
N ASN A 451 -14.54 -10.19 -6.40
CA ASN A 451 -13.63 -9.04 -6.44
C ASN A 451 -13.71 -8.14 -5.20
N MET A 452 -14.86 -8.08 -4.52
CA MET A 452 -15.10 -7.18 -3.40
C MET A 452 -14.28 -7.57 -2.15
N TYR A 453 -14.03 -6.59 -1.28
CA TYR A 453 -13.48 -6.81 0.06
C TYR A 453 -14.62 -6.96 1.07
N THR A 454 -14.46 -7.87 2.03
CA THR A 454 -15.41 -7.99 3.16
C THR A 454 -15.12 -6.95 4.23
N ASP A 455 -16.09 -6.62 5.08
CA ASP A 455 -15.88 -5.69 6.21
C ASP A 455 -14.76 -6.18 7.15
N GLN A 456 -14.60 -7.49 7.31
CA GLN A 456 -13.50 -8.09 8.07
C GLN A 456 -12.13 -7.82 7.42
N GLU A 457 -12.04 -7.82 6.09
CA GLU A 457 -10.82 -7.49 5.34
C GLU A 457 -10.54 -5.98 5.30
N LEU A 458 -11.55 -5.14 5.57
CA LEU A 458 -11.48 -3.67 5.47
C LEU A 458 -11.03 -2.97 6.76
N GLY A 459 -10.99 -3.67 7.88
CA GLY A 459 -10.82 -3.03 9.19
C GLY A 459 -12.02 -2.13 9.57
N ILE A 460 -12.28 -1.98 10.87
CA ILE A 460 -13.53 -1.36 11.36
C ILE A 460 -13.49 0.17 11.46
N ASP A 461 -12.33 0.80 11.27
CA ASP A 461 -12.13 2.24 11.48
C ASP A 461 -11.55 2.92 10.22
N ASN A 462 -12.42 3.29 9.27
CA ASN A 462 -12.06 4.09 8.10
C ASN A 462 -12.89 5.38 8.10
N TYR A 463 -12.22 6.53 8.22
CA TYR A 463 -12.87 7.83 8.40
C TYR A 463 -12.61 8.79 7.25
N VAL A 464 -13.64 9.54 6.85
CA VAL A 464 -13.46 10.74 6.02
C VAL A 464 -13.30 11.94 6.95
N ILE A 465 -12.26 12.75 6.69
CA ILE A 465 -11.87 13.91 7.48
C ILE A 465 -11.94 15.16 6.59
N ASP A 466 -12.76 16.13 7.00
CA ASP A 466 -12.83 17.45 6.37
C ASP A 466 -11.64 18.32 6.83
N LEU A 467 -10.65 18.48 5.96
CA LEU A 467 -9.45 19.26 6.23
C LEU A 467 -9.73 20.77 6.30
N THR A 468 -10.91 21.22 5.87
CA THR A 468 -11.32 22.63 5.91
C THR A 468 -12.03 23.02 7.20
N SER A 469 -12.20 22.08 8.13
CA SER A 469 -12.84 22.33 9.41
C SER A 469 -12.22 23.52 10.14
N LYS A 470 -13.08 24.41 10.64
CA LYS A 470 -12.67 25.58 11.44
C LYS A 470 -11.90 25.18 12.69
N ASP A 471 -12.15 23.99 13.23
CA ASP A 471 -11.47 23.46 14.41
C ASP A 471 -9.98 23.22 14.16
N PHE A 472 -9.56 23.06 12.90
CA PHE A 472 -8.16 22.88 12.49
C PHE A 472 -7.43 24.19 12.22
N THR A 473 -8.11 25.34 12.29
CA THR A 473 -7.49 26.64 12.06
C THR A 473 -6.66 27.10 13.27
N PHE A 474 -5.57 27.83 13.02
CA PHE A 474 -4.72 28.39 14.08
C PHE A 474 -4.84 29.92 14.10
N PRO A 475 -4.67 30.57 15.27
CA PRO A 475 -4.66 32.02 15.35
C PRO A 475 -3.60 32.65 14.43
N ALA A 476 -4.00 33.64 13.63
CA ALA A 476 -3.12 34.29 12.66
C ALA A 476 -1.99 35.09 13.34
N ASP A 477 -2.22 35.58 14.55
CA ASP A 477 -1.21 36.23 15.40
C ASP A 477 -0.18 35.24 15.96
N GLY A 478 -0.40 33.94 15.73
CA GLY A 478 0.42 32.87 16.27
C GLY A 478 0.30 32.77 17.79
N SER A 479 -0.82 33.15 18.40
CA SER A 479 -1.09 32.88 19.82
C SER A 479 -1.54 31.43 20.06
N GLY A 480 -1.43 30.95 21.31
CA GLY A 480 -1.88 29.61 21.72
C GLY A 480 -0.99 28.45 21.25
N SER A 481 -1.47 27.22 21.36
CA SER A 481 -0.71 26.06 20.86
C SER A 481 -0.76 25.98 19.33
N LEU A 482 0.37 25.65 18.72
CA LEU A 482 0.51 25.40 17.28
C LEU A 482 0.36 23.90 16.95
N VAL A 483 -0.06 23.11 17.94
CA VAL A 483 -0.39 21.70 17.80
C VAL A 483 -1.78 21.47 18.37
N LYS A 484 -2.62 20.76 17.62
CA LYS A 484 -3.95 20.33 18.02
C LYS A 484 -4.08 18.82 17.85
N VAL A 485 -4.98 18.21 18.60
CA VAL A 485 -5.31 16.79 18.50
C VAL A 485 -6.80 16.65 18.31
N MET A 486 -7.20 15.91 17.28
CA MET A 486 -8.58 15.51 17.08
C MET A 486 -8.79 14.12 17.68
N TYR A 487 -9.85 14.00 18.47
CA TYR A 487 -10.33 12.78 19.08
C TYR A 487 -11.64 12.35 18.41
N SER A 488 -11.87 11.05 18.30
CA SER A 488 -13.17 10.45 17.92
C SER A 488 -13.54 9.43 18.99
N ASN A 489 -14.76 9.52 19.54
CA ASN A 489 -15.19 8.71 20.69
C ASN A 489 -14.16 8.71 21.85
N GLY A 490 -13.52 9.86 22.09
CA GLY A 490 -12.48 10.02 23.12
C GLY A 490 -11.11 9.40 22.80
N THR A 491 -10.94 8.73 21.66
CA THR A 491 -9.64 8.17 21.21
C THR A 491 -8.93 9.14 20.27
N PRO A 492 -7.63 9.43 20.46
CA PRO A 492 -6.89 10.34 19.59
C PRO A 492 -6.72 9.74 18.18
N LEU A 493 -7.14 10.49 17.17
CA LEU A 493 -7.18 10.04 15.77
C LEU A 493 -6.07 10.67 14.92
N LEU A 494 -5.86 11.97 15.08
CA LEU A 494 -4.84 12.70 14.32
C LEU A 494 -4.35 13.96 15.04
N GLU A 495 -3.11 14.35 14.72
CA GLU A 495 -2.46 15.56 15.20
C GLU A 495 -2.39 16.59 14.05
N ILE A 496 -2.86 17.81 14.30
CA ILE A 496 -2.77 18.93 13.37
C ILE A 496 -1.64 19.85 13.84
N CYS A 497 -0.66 20.12 12.99
CA CYS A 497 0.48 20.99 13.30
C CYS A 497 0.49 22.21 12.38
N SER A 498 0.51 23.41 12.97
CA SER A 498 0.99 24.62 12.28
C SER A 498 2.50 24.70 12.50
N GLU A 499 3.27 24.25 11.51
CA GLU A 499 4.71 24.07 11.67
C GLU A 499 5.51 24.72 10.54
N TYR A 500 6.79 24.95 10.82
CA TYR A 500 7.73 25.52 9.86
C TYR A 500 8.42 24.40 9.10
N VAL A 501 8.10 24.28 7.81
CA VAL A 501 8.67 23.29 6.87
C VAL A 501 9.39 24.02 5.75
N PRO A 502 10.71 24.29 5.89
CA PRO A 502 11.46 25.11 4.94
C PRO A 502 11.55 24.50 3.53
N LYS A 503 11.39 23.18 3.41
CA LYS A 503 11.31 22.48 2.12
C LYS A 503 10.02 22.76 1.33
N ILE A 504 8.96 23.22 2.02
CA ILE A 504 7.73 23.69 1.39
C ILE A 504 7.82 25.20 1.18
N ARG A 505 7.99 25.96 2.27
CA ARG A 505 8.17 27.42 2.22
C ARG A 505 8.89 27.95 3.44
N THR A 506 9.57 29.09 3.28
CA THR A 506 10.45 29.67 4.32
C THR A 506 9.89 30.92 4.98
N ASP A 507 8.84 31.51 4.43
CA ASP A 507 8.26 32.80 4.83
C ASP A 507 7.17 32.68 5.90
N ARG A 508 6.50 31.52 6.02
CA ARG A 508 5.49 31.26 7.07
C ARG A 508 5.32 29.77 7.36
N ARG A 509 4.55 29.46 8.42
CA ARG A 509 4.14 28.09 8.76
C ARG A 509 3.15 27.52 7.76
N VAL A 510 3.13 26.19 7.66
CA VAL A 510 2.15 25.41 6.92
C VAL A 510 1.37 24.52 7.89
N THR A 511 0.17 24.09 7.50
CA THR A 511 -0.61 23.12 8.27
C THR A 511 -0.32 21.72 7.73
N VAL A 512 0.10 20.82 8.61
CA VAL A 512 0.34 19.40 8.30
C VAL A 512 -0.48 18.53 9.24
N PHE A 513 -1.09 17.49 8.69
CA PHE A 513 -1.92 16.53 9.42
C PHE A 513 -1.14 15.22 9.57
N TYR A 514 -0.94 14.76 10.80
CA TYR A 514 -0.27 13.49 11.08
C TYR A 514 -1.26 12.50 11.69
N PRO A 515 -1.31 11.25 11.23
CA PRO A 515 -2.17 10.27 11.84
C PRO A 515 -1.60 9.87 13.22
N ILE A 516 -2.50 9.58 14.16
CA ILE A 516 -2.15 9.01 15.45
C ILE A 516 -2.46 7.52 15.44
N LYS A 517 -1.47 6.71 15.83
CA LYS A 517 -1.53 5.24 15.89
C LYS A 517 -1.22 4.80 17.31
N ASN A 518 -2.12 4.05 17.95
CA ASN A 518 -1.97 3.60 19.34
C ASN A 518 -1.61 4.77 20.29
N GLY A 519 -2.26 5.92 20.08
CA GLY A 519 -2.02 7.16 20.81
C GLY A 519 -0.72 7.89 20.45
N ARG A 520 0.11 7.41 19.52
CA ARG A 520 1.38 8.04 19.10
C ARG A 520 1.29 8.67 17.72
N THR A 521 1.84 9.87 17.57
CA THR A 521 1.89 10.54 16.26
C THR A 521 2.86 9.82 15.32
N SER A 522 2.40 9.48 14.11
CA SER A 522 3.27 8.96 13.06
C SER A 522 3.85 10.11 12.22
N HIS A 523 5.16 10.27 12.26
CA HIS A 523 5.86 11.28 11.45
C HIS A 523 6.28 10.78 10.07
N SER A 524 6.04 9.52 9.72
CA SER A 524 6.33 9.01 8.38
C SER A 524 5.26 9.40 7.36
N GLN A 525 4.09 9.87 7.80
CA GLN A 525 2.95 10.11 6.91
C GLN A 525 2.16 11.38 7.27
N GLY A 526 2.84 12.52 7.28
CA GLY A 526 2.16 13.81 7.32
C GLY A 526 1.49 14.12 5.99
N LEU A 527 0.31 14.71 6.00
CA LEU A 527 -0.35 15.24 4.80
C LEU A 527 -0.31 16.78 4.85
N PHE A 528 0.36 17.38 3.87
CA PHE A 528 0.23 18.79 3.56
C PHE A 528 -0.84 18.94 2.46
N PRO A 529 -1.99 19.58 2.74
CA PRO A 529 -3.11 19.65 1.80
C PRO A 529 -2.88 20.57 0.61
N GLY A 530 -1.73 21.24 0.51
CA GLY A 530 -1.52 22.35 -0.41
C GLY A 530 -1.99 23.68 0.17
N ASP A 531 -1.33 24.77 -0.21
CA ASP A 531 -1.68 26.11 0.26
C ASP A 531 -2.35 26.97 -0.81
N GLY A 532 -2.55 26.47 -2.02
CA GLY A 532 -3.12 27.23 -3.13
C GLY A 532 -2.33 28.48 -3.52
N GLU A 533 -1.08 28.61 -3.05
CA GLU A 533 -0.20 29.77 -3.24
C GLU A 533 1.12 29.35 -3.91
N GLY A 534 1.08 28.30 -4.76
CA GLY A 534 2.25 27.81 -5.47
C GLY A 534 2.92 26.59 -4.80
N ASN A 535 2.37 26.08 -3.69
CA ASN A 535 2.82 24.82 -3.09
C ASN A 535 1.72 23.77 -3.19
N ARG A 536 1.96 22.78 -4.06
CA ARG A 536 1.03 21.65 -4.29
C ARG A 536 0.93 20.72 -3.07
N PRO A 537 -0.17 19.97 -2.94
CA PRO A 537 -0.32 18.93 -1.93
C PRO A 537 0.85 17.94 -1.94
N ALA A 538 1.26 17.50 -0.75
CA ALA A 538 2.42 16.64 -0.56
C ALA A 538 2.29 15.77 0.70
N PHE A 539 2.88 14.58 0.66
CA PHE A 539 3.21 13.86 1.87
C PHE A 539 4.50 14.41 2.48
N VAL A 540 4.50 14.54 3.81
CA VAL A 540 5.60 15.08 4.59
C VAL A 540 6.03 14.04 5.61
N SER A 541 7.26 13.55 5.47
CA SER A 541 7.81 12.53 6.38
C SER A 541 9.07 13.03 7.08
N PHE A 542 9.30 12.57 8.31
CA PHE A 542 10.48 12.91 9.10
C PHE A 542 11.21 11.65 9.55
N TYR A 543 12.50 11.62 9.26
CA TYR A 543 13.45 10.66 9.81
C TYR A 543 14.55 11.47 10.49
N GLU A 544 14.60 11.39 11.82
CA GLU A 544 15.52 12.17 12.66
C GLU A 544 15.46 13.68 12.37
N ASN A 545 16.57 14.27 11.88
CA ASN A 545 16.69 15.69 11.54
C ASN A 545 16.23 16.01 10.11
N THR A 546 15.91 15.01 9.29
CA THR A 546 15.62 15.18 7.87
C THR A 546 14.12 15.12 7.60
N CYS A 547 13.62 16.14 6.91
CA CYS A 547 12.25 16.18 6.38
C CYS A 547 12.28 15.79 4.90
N TYR A 548 11.37 14.92 4.47
CA TYR A 548 11.11 14.64 3.06
C TYR A 548 9.73 15.18 2.70
N VAL A 549 9.63 15.76 1.50
CA VAL A 549 8.39 16.32 0.98
C VAL A 549 8.19 15.70 -0.39
N GLU A 550 7.18 14.84 -0.49
CA GLU A 550 6.83 14.10 -1.69
C GLU A 550 5.51 14.63 -2.24
N PRO A 551 5.53 15.41 -3.32
CA PRO A 551 4.31 15.92 -3.91
C PRO A 551 3.39 14.82 -4.42
N ILE A 552 2.08 14.97 -4.20
CA ILE A 552 1.09 13.98 -4.61
C ILE A 552 0.89 14.08 -6.12
N GLU A 553 1.02 12.96 -6.83
CA GLU A 553 0.82 12.87 -8.28
C GLU A 553 -0.62 13.28 -8.64
N GLY A 554 -0.79 13.99 -9.76
CA GLY A 554 -2.10 14.48 -10.21
C GLY A 554 -2.51 15.85 -9.68
N PHE A 555 -1.85 16.38 -8.63
CA PHE A 555 -2.14 17.72 -8.10
C PHE A 555 -1.13 18.78 -8.60
N GLY A 556 -1.67 19.92 -9.03
CA GLY A 556 -0.95 21.11 -9.45
C GLY A 556 -0.60 22.07 -8.29
N TYR A 557 0.24 23.07 -8.59
CA TYR A 557 0.79 24.04 -7.63
C TYR A 557 -0.24 24.90 -6.88
N TYR A 558 -1.46 25.00 -7.41
CA TYR A 558 -2.54 25.80 -6.83
C TYR A 558 -3.70 24.96 -6.29
N ASP A 559 -3.58 23.64 -6.39
CA ASP A 559 -4.62 22.74 -5.91
C ASP A 559 -4.58 22.61 -4.39
N ARG A 560 -5.74 22.26 -3.83
CA ARG A 560 -5.90 21.98 -2.41
C ARG A 560 -6.71 20.72 -2.20
N ILE A 561 -6.22 19.86 -1.33
CA ILE A 561 -6.97 18.73 -0.79
C ILE A 561 -7.88 19.28 0.31
N THR A 562 -9.19 19.13 0.14
CA THR A 562 -10.19 19.54 1.14
C THR A 562 -10.62 18.38 2.03
N THR A 563 -10.41 17.15 1.58
CA THR A 563 -10.88 15.94 2.24
C THR A 563 -9.73 14.94 2.30
N ALA A 564 -9.45 14.40 3.48
CA ALA A 564 -8.55 13.27 3.65
C ALA A 564 -9.31 12.03 4.09
N TYR A 565 -8.79 10.87 3.72
CA TYR A 565 -9.32 9.58 4.11
C TYR A 565 -8.35 8.96 5.11
N TRP A 566 -8.79 8.86 6.36
CA TRP A 566 -8.07 8.14 7.40
C TRP A 566 -8.41 6.66 7.26
N MET A 567 -7.49 5.88 6.71
CA MET A 567 -7.68 4.46 6.49
C MET A 567 -6.55 3.72 7.17
N HIS A 568 -6.90 2.76 8.02
CA HIS A 568 -5.92 1.91 8.70
C HIS A 568 -4.78 2.70 9.38
N GLY A 569 -5.10 3.81 10.03
CA GLY A 569 -4.11 4.58 10.77
C GLY A 569 -3.27 5.54 9.92
N ASN A 570 -3.63 5.79 8.66
CA ASN A 570 -2.89 6.64 7.72
C ASN A 570 -3.80 7.60 6.96
N PHE A 571 -3.21 8.62 6.35
CA PHE A 571 -3.94 9.57 5.51
C PHE A 571 -3.72 9.36 4.03
N TYR A 572 -4.81 9.51 3.29
CA TYR A 572 -4.84 9.44 1.84
C TYR A 572 -5.67 10.58 1.25
N GLU A 573 -5.33 10.97 0.03
CA GLU A 573 -6.00 12.00 -0.78
C GLU A 573 -7.32 11.53 -1.38
N GLN A 574 -7.51 10.21 -1.49
CA GLN A 574 -8.69 9.56 -2.06
C GLN A 574 -9.06 8.34 -1.22
N ASP A 575 -10.30 7.88 -1.33
CA ASP A 575 -10.79 6.71 -0.59
C ASP A 575 -10.34 5.38 -1.19
N TYR A 576 -9.78 5.39 -2.41
CA TYR A 576 -9.42 4.18 -3.14
C TYR A 576 -10.59 3.18 -3.27
N GLY A 577 -11.83 3.67 -3.31
CA GLY A 577 -13.03 2.82 -3.31
C GLY A 577 -13.37 2.19 -1.96
N VAL A 578 -12.70 2.59 -0.87
CA VAL A 578 -13.04 2.19 0.50
C VAL A 578 -14.20 3.04 1.01
N LYS A 579 -15.26 2.38 1.50
CA LYS A 579 -16.38 3.09 2.13
C LYS A 579 -15.94 3.74 3.45
N CYS A 580 -15.49 4.98 3.39
CA CYS A 580 -15.16 5.78 4.55
C CYS A 580 -16.41 6.48 5.11
N ARG A 581 -16.54 6.55 6.44
CA ARG A 581 -17.62 7.26 7.13
C ARG A 581 -17.10 8.49 7.85
N PRO A 582 -17.89 9.52 8.13
CA PRO A 582 -17.44 10.61 9.00
C PRO A 582 -17.02 10.05 10.36
N ALA A 583 -15.95 10.60 10.94
CA ALA A 583 -15.55 10.25 12.29
C ALA A 583 -16.68 10.62 13.29
N PRO A 584 -17.11 9.70 14.17
CA PRO A 584 -18.14 9.98 15.18
C PRO A 584 -17.59 10.79 16.36
N ASP A 585 -18.48 11.55 17.02
CA ASP A 585 -18.24 12.29 18.27
C ASP A 585 -16.87 12.98 18.35
N THR A 586 -16.58 13.79 17.32
CA THR A 586 -15.25 14.37 17.15
C THR A 586 -15.03 15.57 18.06
N LYS A 587 -13.86 15.63 18.71
CA LYS A 587 -13.45 16.78 19.53
C LYS A 587 -12.01 17.15 19.22
N THR A 588 -11.77 18.40 18.84
CA THR A 588 -10.41 18.92 18.60
C THR A 588 -9.97 19.79 19.76
N LEU A 589 -8.80 19.51 20.32
CA LEU A 589 -8.24 20.21 21.48
C LEU A 589 -6.83 20.74 21.17
N PRO A 590 -6.42 21.91 21.71
CA PRO A 590 -5.04 22.33 21.66
C PRO A 590 -4.17 21.37 22.49
N HIS A 591 -3.04 20.96 21.94
CA HIS A 591 -2.05 20.19 22.69
C HIS A 591 -1.24 21.13 23.57
N GLN A 592 -1.29 20.94 24.88
CA GLN A 592 -0.56 21.76 25.84
C GLN A 592 0.10 20.86 26.89
N LEU A 593 1.27 21.27 27.39
CA LEU A 593 1.86 20.64 28.56
C LEU A 593 1.23 21.26 29.82
N GLN A 594 0.81 20.41 30.76
CA GLN A 594 0.41 20.82 32.10
C GLN A 594 1.02 19.85 33.10
N PHE A 595 1.73 20.37 34.11
CA PHE A 595 2.22 19.55 35.21
C PHE A 595 1.09 19.15 36.15
N ASN A 596 1.27 18.04 36.87
CA ASN A 596 0.27 17.57 37.83
C ASN A 596 0.03 18.62 38.91
N ALA A 597 -1.24 18.95 39.14
CA ALA A 597 -1.69 20.00 40.06
C ALA A 597 -1.21 21.44 39.73
N SER A 598 -0.69 21.69 38.51
CA SER A 598 -0.42 23.05 38.02
C SER A 598 -1.65 23.63 37.34
N ASN A 599 -1.88 24.93 37.50
CA ASN A 599 -2.90 25.68 36.74
C ASN A 599 -2.33 26.32 35.46
N ILE A 600 -1.04 26.10 35.17
CA ILE A 600 -0.35 26.66 34.02
C ILE A 600 -0.35 25.65 32.89
N MET A 601 -0.81 26.09 31.71
CA MET A 601 -0.73 25.32 30.47
C MET A 601 0.32 25.95 29.55
N TYR A 602 1.24 25.13 29.06
CA TYR A 602 2.31 25.55 28.16
C TYR A 602 1.96 25.15 26.73
N ASP A 603 1.80 26.16 25.88
CA ASP A 603 1.59 26.00 24.44
C ASP A 603 2.75 25.27 23.77
N VAL A 604 2.46 24.50 22.72
CA VAL A 604 3.40 23.59 22.06
C VAL A 604 3.59 23.98 20.60
N VAL A 605 4.79 23.72 20.08
CA VAL A 605 5.13 23.83 18.66
C VAL A 605 5.94 22.61 18.22
N LYS A 606 5.73 22.18 16.98
CA LYS A 606 6.56 21.16 16.32
C LYS A 606 7.67 21.83 15.51
N ILE A 607 8.89 21.35 15.67
CA ILE A 607 10.07 21.76 14.89
C ILE A 607 10.85 20.51 14.53
N GLY A 608 10.94 20.20 13.23
CA GLY A 608 11.50 18.94 12.78
C GLY A 608 10.68 17.76 13.31
N SER A 609 11.36 16.72 13.79
CA SER A 609 10.76 15.53 14.41
C SER A 609 10.39 15.70 15.89
N GLY A 610 10.55 16.90 16.45
CA GLY A 610 10.41 17.16 17.88
C GLY A 610 9.40 18.23 18.25
N TYR A 611 8.99 18.25 19.51
CA TYR A 611 8.01 19.21 20.03
C TYR A 611 8.57 19.97 21.22
N TRP A 612 8.30 21.26 21.24
CA TRP A 612 8.86 22.19 22.20
C TRP A 612 7.76 22.97 22.89
N THR A 613 7.97 23.31 24.17
CA THR A 613 7.19 24.37 24.79
C THR A 613 7.51 25.69 24.08
N ARG A 614 6.49 26.47 23.71
CA ARG A 614 6.65 27.78 23.04
C ARG A 614 7.17 28.88 23.95
N ARG A 615 7.06 28.70 25.26
CA ARG A 615 7.60 29.62 26.26
C ARG A 615 8.46 28.88 27.26
N ASN A 616 9.29 29.64 27.97
CA ASN A 616 10.06 29.12 29.09
C ASN A 616 9.12 28.72 30.23
N ILE A 617 9.50 27.71 31.02
CA ILE A 617 8.73 27.26 32.18
C ILE A 617 8.62 28.39 33.20
N MET A 618 7.45 28.54 33.82
CA MET A 618 7.14 29.68 34.71
C MET A 618 7.04 29.28 36.18
N GLU A 619 7.08 27.97 36.47
CA GLU A 619 6.92 27.41 37.81
C GLU A 619 8.15 26.63 38.27
N SER A 620 8.21 26.37 39.58
CA SER A 620 9.31 25.67 40.22
C SER A 620 9.35 24.19 39.82
N MET A 621 10.50 23.73 39.33
CA MET A 621 10.74 22.32 39.00
C MET A 621 11.68 21.62 39.99
N TYR A 622 12.09 22.30 41.06
CA TYR A 622 13.00 21.80 42.11
C TYR A 622 14.36 21.33 41.58
N PHE A 623 15.00 22.15 40.75
CA PHE A 623 16.38 21.96 40.32
C PHE A 623 17.39 22.35 41.40
N GLY A 624 18.57 21.73 41.37
CA GLY A 624 19.55 21.87 42.43
C GLY A 624 20.82 21.07 42.24
N THR A 625 21.57 20.92 43.31
CA THR A 625 22.83 20.18 43.36
C THR A 625 22.80 19.20 44.52
N LEU A 626 23.29 17.99 44.30
CA LEU A 626 23.44 16.98 45.33
C LEU A 626 24.88 17.03 45.88
N SER A 627 25.02 17.21 47.19
CA SER A 627 26.30 17.04 47.90
C SER A 627 26.10 16.00 49.00
N GLY A 628 26.62 14.78 48.79
CA GLY A 628 26.33 13.63 49.65
C GLY A 628 24.83 13.33 49.70
N ARG A 629 24.21 13.45 50.88
CA ARG A 629 22.75 13.27 51.08
C ARG A 629 21.94 14.57 51.03
N SER A 630 22.60 15.73 50.90
CA SER A 630 21.94 17.03 50.97
C SER A 630 21.69 17.61 49.58
N PHE A 631 20.44 18.02 49.33
CA PHE A 631 20.04 18.68 48.10
C PHE A 631 19.93 20.19 48.31
N THR A 632 20.75 20.96 47.60
CA THR A 632 20.70 22.42 47.59
C THR A 632 19.96 22.88 46.35
N ARG A 633 18.83 23.57 46.53
CA ARG A 633 18.03 24.12 45.43
C ARG A 633 18.82 25.20 44.68
N ARG A 634 18.84 25.12 43.34
CA ARG A 634 19.57 26.01 42.42
C ARG A 634 18.65 26.37 41.25
N GLU A 635 17.59 27.09 41.59
CA GLU A 635 16.68 27.70 40.63
C GLU A 635 16.14 29.02 41.17
N ARG A 636 15.65 29.86 40.26
CA ARG A 636 15.05 31.16 40.55
C ARG A 636 13.91 31.40 39.58
N ILE A 637 12.78 31.86 40.09
CA ILE A 637 11.71 32.44 39.27
C ILE A 637 11.95 33.96 39.26
N TYR A 638 12.02 34.55 38.07
CA TYR A 638 12.27 35.97 37.89
C TYR A 638 11.26 36.56 36.90
N ASN A 639 10.75 37.74 37.20
CA ASN A 639 9.83 38.46 36.34
C ASN A 639 10.61 39.24 35.28
N ASP A 640 10.58 38.78 34.04
CA ASP A 640 11.26 39.41 32.91
C ASP A 640 10.30 40.34 32.15
N GLY A 641 9.94 41.45 32.80
CA GLY A 641 9.20 42.57 32.21
C GLY A 641 7.71 42.32 31.92
N ASN A 642 7.24 41.07 31.77
CA ASN A 642 5.82 40.75 31.56
C ASN A 642 5.42 39.30 31.94
N ALA A 643 6.36 38.42 32.31
CA ALA A 643 6.05 37.05 32.70
C ALA A 643 7.10 36.50 33.67
N ASP A 644 6.66 35.68 34.62
CA ASP A 644 7.53 34.91 35.51
C ASP A 644 8.23 33.79 34.74
N MET A 645 9.52 33.60 34.96
CA MET A 645 10.32 32.61 34.26
C MET A 645 11.27 31.87 35.18
N LEU A 646 11.31 30.54 35.04
CA LEU A 646 12.23 29.65 35.71
C LEU A 646 13.61 29.71 35.05
N TYR A 647 14.59 30.11 35.85
CA TYR A 647 16.01 29.92 35.60
C TYR A 647 16.52 28.83 36.52
N ALA A 648 17.15 27.79 35.96
CA ALA A 648 17.58 26.65 36.73
C ALA A 648 18.97 26.13 36.35
N TYR A 649 19.64 25.53 37.31
CA TYR A 649 20.76 24.62 37.04
C TYR A 649 20.19 23.26 36.63
N ILE A 650 20.01 23.05 35.32
CA ILE A 650 19.21 21.95 34.74
C ILE A 650 19.80 20.53 34.90
N LEU A 651 20.99 20.39 35.48
CA LEU A 651 21.68 19.10 35.50
C LEU A 651 21.13 18.13 36.55
N ASN A 652 20.55 18.62 37.66
CA ASN A 652 20.03 17.74 38.71
C ASN A 652 18.72 18.27 39.30
N GLN A 653 17.78 17.36 39.53
CA GLN A 653 16.40 17.65 39.91
C GLN A 653 15.95 16.76 41.06
N ARG A 654 15.16 17.31 41.99
CA ARG A 654 14.70 16.55 43.16
C ARG A 654 13.71 15.45 42.77
N SER A 655 13.90 14.26 43.32
CA SER A 655 13.03 13.09 43.08
C SER A 655 11.56 13.34 43.39
N ALA A 656 11.24 14.15 44.40
CA ALA A 656 9.86 14.48 44.75
C ALA A 656 9.07 15.12 43.59
N PHE A 657 9.69 16.00 42.80
CA PHE A 657 9.04 16.59 41.62
C PHE A 657 8.83 15.55 40.51
N LEU A 658 9.84 14.69 40.29
CA LEU A 658 9.77 13.60 39.31
C LEU A 658 8.65 12.62 39.64
N SER A 659 8.53 12.21 40.91
CA SER A 659 7.48 11.31 41.37
C SER A 659 6.09 11.94 41.19
N ALA A 660 5.93 13.21 41.56
CA ALA A 660 4.67 13.94 41.43
C ALA A 660 4.21 14.09 39.97
N ASN A 661 5.13 14.05 38.99
CA ASN A 661 4.85 14.27 37.57
C ASN A 661 5.13 13.05 36.68
N SER A 662 5.24 11.86 37.25
CA SER A 662 5.72 10.63 36.59
C SER A 662 4.89 10.12 35.40
N GLY A 663 3.71 10.71 35.13
CA GLY A 663 2.87 10.44 33.96
C GLY A 663 2.95 11.49 32.83
N VAL A 664 3.61 12.63 33.05
CA VAL A 664 3.69 13.73 32.07
C VAL A 664 5.12 14.19 31.83
N TYR A 665 5.99 14.13 32.85
CA TYR A 665 7.38 14.55 32.78
C TYR A 665 8.31 13.53 33.45
N GLY A 666 9.41 13.17 32.79
CA GLY A 666 10.42 12.30 33.38
C GLY A 666 11.30 11.58 32.38
N SER A 667 11.96 10.52 32.87
CA SER A 667 12.98 9.76 32.12
C SER A 667 12.49 8.41 31.61
N LYS A 668 11.17 8.17 31.56
CA LYS A 668 10.63 6.91 31.04
C LYS A 668 10.90 6.85 29.52
N ARG A 669 11.42 5.72 29.06
CA ARG A 669 11.80 5.51 27.67
C ARG A 669 11.21 4.22 27.11
N GLU A 670 11.00 4.22 25.80
CA GLU A 670 10.63 3.04 25.01
C GLU A 670 11.82 2.07 24.98
N PRO A 671 11.68 0.81 25.47
CA PRO A 671 12.82 -0.11 25.55
C PRO A 671 13.48 -0.46 24.22
N SER A 672 12.73 -0.50 23.11
CA SER A 672 13.26 -0.92 21.80
C SER A 672 14.14 0.12 21.12
N VAL A 673 13.83 1.41 21.31
CA VAL A 673 14.48 2.52 20.59
C VAL A 673 15.13 3.55 21.52
N ASP A 674 15.04 3.35 22.84
CA ASP A 674 15.53 4.27 23.88
C ASP A 674 15.02 5.72 23.68
N MET A 675 13.77 5.90 23.25
CA MET A 675 13.16 7.22 23.04
C MET A 675 12.25 7.63 24.21
N ALA A 676 12.26 8.91 24.58
CA ALA A 676 11.47 9.41 25.70
C ALA A 676 9.96 9.37 25.44
N LEU A 677 9.21 8.80 26.39
CA LEU A 677 7.74 8.66 26.34
C LEU A 677 6.98 9.88 26.90
N TYR A 678 7.67 10.74 27.65
CA TYR A 678 7.10 11.90 28.35
C TYR A 678 7.84 13.18 27.97
N TRP A 679 7.38 14.31 28.49
CA TRP A 679 8.16 15.55 28.43
C TRP A 679 9.44 15.41 29.25
N TYR A 680 10.53 16.00 28.77
CA TYR A 680 11.82 15.95 29.43
C TYR A 680 12.66 17.20 29.12
N LEU A 681 13.77 17.36 29.84
CA LEU A 681 14.77 18.36 29.51
C LEU A 681 15.50 17.94 28.24
N PRO A 682 15.60 18.80 27.22
CA PRO A 682 16.22 18.44 25.95
C PRO A 682 17.69 18.06 26.15
N THR A 683 18.20 17.23 25.25
CA THR A 683 19.55 16.67 25.28
C THR A 683 20.42 17.21 24.14
N GLU A 684 21.71 16.87 24.14
CA GLU A 684 22.62 17.24 23.04
C GLU A 684 22.13 16.73 21.68
N HIS A 685 21.54 15.54 21.63
CA HIS A 685 20.93 15.02 20.41
C HIS A 685 19.75 15.90 19.93
N ASP A 686 18.92 16.38 20.85
CA ASP A 686 17.80 17.26 20.51
C ASP A 686 18.29 18.64 20.03
N LYS A 687 19.43 19.12 20.56
CA LYS A 687 20.12 20.33 20.08
C LYS A 687 20.57 20.16 18.64
N GLU A 688 21.24 19.05 18.33
CA GLU A 688 21.73 18.73 16.97
C GLU A 688 20.56 18.68 15.97
N ASN A 689 19.49 17.96 16.31
CA ASN A 689 18.28 17.89 15.49
C ASN A 689 17.66 19.27 15.24
N LEU A 690 17.58 20.11 16.27
CA LEU A 690 17.07 21.48 16.14
C LEU A 690 17.96 22.33 15.23
N THR A 691 19.29 22.28 15.43
CA THR A 691 20.23 23.09 14.65
C THR A 691 20.30 22.66 13.19
N ASP A 692 20.29 21.36 12.93
CA ASP A 692 20.34 20.82 11.57
C ASP A 692 19.08 21.15 10.79
N TYR A 693 17.91 21.00 11.43
CA TYR A 693 16.62 21.26 10.80
C TYR A 693 16.43 22.75 10.47
N ILE A 694 16.80 23.64 11.39
CA ILE A 694 16.72 25.09 11.19
C ILE A 694 17.79 25.59 10.21
N GLY A 695 18.92 24.88 10.15
CA GLY A 695 20.08 25.24 9.34
C GLY A 695 20.53 26.66 9.66
N ARG A 696 20.78 27.47 8.61
CA ARG A 696 21.24 28.86 8.77
C ARG A 696 20.13 29.88 9.05
N ASN A 697 18.86 29.46 9.18
CA ASN A 697 17.75 30.39 9.42
C ASN A 697 17.40 30.53 10.91
N THR A 698 18.38 30.89 11.74
CA THR A 698 18.20 31.06 13.20
C THR A 698 17.13 32.10 13.54
N LYS A 699 16.91 33.10 12.66
CA LYS A 699 15.87 34.12 12.80
C LYS A 699 14.48 33.52 13.03
N SER A 700 14.22 32.36 12.44
CA SER A 700 12.94 31.65 12.56
C SER A 700 12.60 31.26 14.01
N LEU A 701 13.59 31.08 14.89
CA LEU A 701 13.40 30.63 16.27
C LEU A 701 12.96 31.73 17.24
N PHE A 702 13.25 33.00 16.95
CA PHE A 702 12.91 34.10 17.86
C PHE A 702 11.41 34.36 17.94
N LYS A 703 10.98 35.04 19.01
CA LYS A 703 9.59 35.49 19.17
C LYS A 703 9.12 36.33 17.98
N GLY A 704 7.98 35.94 17.41
CA GLY A 704 7.43 36.53 16.18
C GLY A 704 8.09 36.01 14.89
N GLY A 705 9.05 35.09 15.00
CA GLY A 705 9.64 34.37 13.87
C GLY A 705 8.70 33.34 13.27
N THR A 706 9.11 32.78 12.13
CA THR A 706 8.28 31.85 11.35
C THR A 706 8.08 30.50 12.06
N SER A 707 9.02 30.03 12.90
CA SER A 707 8.85 28.72 13.56
C SER A 707 7.75 28.68 14.62
N GLY A 708 7.50 29.79 15.32
CA GLY A 708 6.64 29.80 16.51
C GLY A 708 7.30 29.25 17.79
N PHE A 709 8.62 29.01 17.77
CA PHE A 709 9.39 28.59 18.94
C PHE A 709 9.45 29.64 20.06
N ASP A 710 9.37 30.91 19.68
CA ASP A 710 9.42 32.09 20.54
C ASP A 710 10.60 32.12 21.52
N ALA A 711 11.81 31.97 21.00
CA ALA A 711 13.05 32.21 21.75
C ALA A 711 13.11 33.66 22.25
N GLN A 712 13.57 33.86 23.49
CA GLN A 712 13.55 35.16 24.18
C GLN A 712 14.96 35.59 24.61
N PHE A 713 15.29 36.87 24.42
CA PHE A 713 16.51 37.50 24.89
C PHE A 713 16.39 37.78 26.40
N CYS A 714 16.83 36.81 27.20
CA CYS A 714 16.64 36.82 28.65
C CYS A 714 17.90 36.43 29.43
N GLY A 715 18.99 36.08 28.74
CA GLY A 715 20.26 35.78 29.38
C GLY A 715 20.22 34.56 30.31
N TYR A 716 21.08 34.59 31.32
CA TYR A 716 21.16 33.57 32.37
C TYR A 716 21.49 34.21 33.72
N PHE A 717 21.26 33.52 34.83
CA PHE A 717 21.69 34.00 36.15
C PHE A 717 23.05 33.42 36.55
N SER A 718 24.00 34.27 36.88
CA SER A 718 25.24 33.87 37.53
C SER A 718 25.03 33.73 39.04
N THR A 719 25.84 32.88 39.69
CA THR A 719 25.78 32.73 41.16
C THR A 719 26.07 34.07 41.84
N GLY A 720 25.18 34.47 42.75
CA GLY A 720 25.33 35.72 43.51
C GLY A 720 24.82 36.98 42.79
N THR A 721 24.32 36.90 41.56
CA THR A 721 23.75 38.08 40.88
C THR A 721 22.26 38.25 41.19
N SER A 722 21.80 39.50 41.26
CA SER A 722 20.38 39.86 41.43
C SER A 722 19.63 40.01 40.11
N SER A 723 20.35 40.23 39.01
CA SER A 723 19.81 40.44 37.66
C SER A 723 20.38 39.43 36.65
N PRO A 724 19.68 39.17 35.53
CA PRO A 724 20.19 38.33 34.45
C PRO A 724 21.51 38.89 33.88
N THR A 725 22.45 37.98 33.64
CA THR A 725 23.70 38.21 32.91
C THR A 725 23.48 37.93 31.43
N ASP A 726 24.09 38.73 30.55
CA ASP A 726 24.02 38.55 29.10
C ASP A 726 22.58 38.48 28.54
N ASN A 727 21.73 39.39 29.00
CA ASN A 727 20.33 39.46 28.56
C ASN A 727 20.15 39.89 27.10
N SER A 728 21.23 40.29 26.42
CA SER A 728 21.27 40.49 24.96
C SER A 728 21.23 39.19 24.17
N ASN A 729 21.41 38.02 24.81
CA ASN A 729 21.42 36.72 24.16
C ASN A 729 20.23 35.85 24.63
N CYS A 730 19.82 34.92 23.77
CA CYS A 730 18.85 33.89 24.12
C CYS A 730 19.60 32.58 24.43
N TYR A 731 19.21 31.93 25.52
CA TYR A 731 19.79 30.66 25.96
C TYR A 731 18.75 29.56 25.95
N ILE A 732 19.08 28.45 25.29
CA ILE A 732 18.33 27.19 25.35
C ILE A 732 19.26 26.16 25.97
N ALA A 733 18.87 25.58 27.11
CA ALA A 733 19.74 24.69 27.87
C ALA A 733 19.39 23.22 27.63
N PHE A 734 20.42 22.40 27.48
CA PHE A 734 20.39 20.99 27.14
C PHE A 734 21.25 20.17 28.09
N LYS A 735 20.85 18.94 28.38
CA LYS A 735 21.70 17.95 29.07
C LYS A 735 22.59 17.25 28.05
N GLU A 736 23.75 16.73 28.46
CA GLU A 736 24.54 15.87 27.56
C GLU A 736 23.77 14.60 27.19
N SER A 737 23.11 13.99 28.17
CA SER A 737 22.19 12.88 27.97
C SER A 737 21.08 12.94 29.02
N ALA A 738 20.02 12.16 28.82
CA ALA A 738 18.91 12.09 29.77
C ALA A 738 19.39 11.79 31.21
N LYS A 739 20.43 10.94 31.35
CA LYS A 739 21.00 10.52 32.63
C LYS A 739 22.12 11.43 33.16
N SER A 740 22.62 12.37 32.35
CA SER A 740 23.73 13.24 32.77
C SER A 740 23.33 14.12 33.96
N THR A 741 24.21 14.23 34.96
CA THR A 741 24.01 15.09 36.15
C THR A 741 25.12 16.10 36.37
N THR A 742 26.14 16.09 35.51
CA THR A 742 27.39 16.85 35.67
C THR A 742 27.73 17.69 34.46
N LYS A 743 27.17 17.40 33.28
CA LYS A 743 27.49 18.06 32.02
C LYS A 743 26.26 18.31 31.15
N GLY A 744 26.24 19.47 30.51
CA GLY A 744 25.24 19.86 29.51
C GLY A 744 25.77 20.97 28.62
N TYR A 745 24.86 21.58 27.84
CA TYR A 745 25.18 22.59 26.85
C TYR A 745 24.11 23.67 26.82
N ALA A 746 24.49 24.90 26.50
CA ALA A 746 23.55 25.97 26.18
C ALA A 746 23.77 26.41 24.74
N LEU A 747 22.72 26.37 23.94
CA LEU A 747 22.70 27.04 22.64
C LEU A 747 22.46 28.53 22.88
N VAL A 748 23.39 29.36 22.42
CA VAL A 748 23.38 30.81 22.58
C VAL A 748 22.97 31.42 21.25
N LEU A 749 21.74 31.92 21.15
CA LEU A 749 21.27 32.63 19.95
C LEU A 749 21.53 34.12 20.13
N LYS A 750 22.26 34.71 19.17
CA LYS A 750 22.69 36.11 19.21
C LYS A 750 21.77 37.02 18.40
N PRO A 751 21.75 38.34 18.68
CA PRO A 751 20.95 39.32 17.91
C PRO A 751 21.30 39.42 16.43
N ASP A 752 22.52 39.02 16.04
CA ASP A 752 23.01 39.01 14.66
C ASP A 752 22.58 37.75 13.88
N TYR A 753 21.67 36.95 14.44
CA TYR A 753 21.18 35.71 13.85
C TYR A 753 22.26 34.63 13.67
N THR A 754 23.31 34.68 14.49
CA THR A 754 24.25 33.56 14.66
C THR A 754 23.94 32.78 15.95
N TRP A 755 24.54 31.60 16.07
CA TRP A 755 24.53 30.86 17.33
C TRP A 755 25.94 30.41 17.71
N ASP A 756 26.12 30.13 19.00
CA ASP A 756 27.26 29.42 19.55
C ASP A 756 26.79 28.35 20.55
N THR A 757 27.67 27.40 20.87
CA THR A 757 27.42 26.44 21.95
C THR A 757 28.34 26.72 23.13
N GLN A 758 27.77 26.81 24.33
CA GLN A 758 28.51 26.94 25.57
C GLN A 758 28.35 25.68 26.43
N VAL A 759 29.45 25.15 26.97
CA VAL A 759 29.37 24.04 27.93
C VAL A 759 28.73 24.53 29.24
N ILE A 760 27.82 23.71 29.78
CA ILE A 760 27.27 23.83 31.12
C ILE A 760 28.01 22.83 32.01
N SER A 761 28.88 23.34 32.88
CA SER A 761 29.59 22.58 33.89
C SER A 761 29.70 23.39 35.18
N GLY A 762 29.53 22.74 36.33
CA GLY A 762 29.59 23.39 37.64
C GLY A 762 28.37 24.27 37.94
N ILE A 763 28.30 24.79 39.17
CA ILE A 763 27.06 25.37 39.72
C ILE A 763 26.80 26.84 39.35
N ASN A 764 27.67 27.44 38.54
CA ASN A 764 27.79 28.89 38.46
C ASN A 764 26.67 29.59 37.70
N LYS A 765 25.90 28.88 36.86
CA LYS A 765 24.92 29.46 35.95
C LYS A 765 23.56 28.75 36.03
N MET A 766 22.47 29.53 36.02
CA MET A 766 21.08 29.06 35.93
C MET A 766 20.46 29.60 34.65
N TYR A 767 19.94 28.72 33.80
CA TYR A 767 19.45 29.05 32.47
C TYR A 767 17.92 28.98 32.40
N PRO A 768 17.28 29.74 31.49
CA PRO A 768 15.87 29.57 31.16
C PRO A 768 15.56 28.12 30.80
N VAL A 769 14.44 27.59 31.30
CA VAL A 769 14.06 26.20 31.10
C VAL A 769 13.05 26.06 29.97
N ARG A 770 13.36 25.22 28.97
CA ARG A 770 12.45 24.73 27.92
C ARG A 770 12.31 23.23 28.04
N LEU A 771 11.13 22.72 27.71
CA LEU A 771 10.88 21.29 27.68
C LEU A 771 10.62 20.78 26.28
N PHE A 772 10.92 19.50 26.10
CA PHE A 772 10.84 18.81 24.84
C PHE A 772 10.11 17.47 24.99
N ARG A 773 9.43 17.03 23.93
CA ARG A 773 8.96 15.65 23.78
C ARG A 773 9.23 15.15 22.37
N THR A 774 9.35 13.84 22.24
CA THR A 774 9.46 13.17 20.94
C THR A 774 8.07 12.78 20.41
N ARG A 775 8.04 12.19 19.20
CA ARG A 775 6.87 11.53 18.63
C ARG A 775 6.38 10.30 19.41
N TYR A 776 7.20 9.74 20.30
CA TYR A 776 6.86 8.57 21.13
C TYR A 776 5.97 8.92 22.34
N PHE A 777 5.65 10.20 22.53
CA PHE A 777 4.63 10.62 23.47
C PHE A 777 3.28 9.99 23.10
N THR A 778 2.67 9.29 24.05
CA THR A 778 1.35 8.67 23.88
C THR A 778 0.27 9.61 24.43
N TYR A 779 -0.63 10.05 23.56
CA TYR A 779 -1.83 10.79 23.93
C TYR A 779 -2.76 9.92 24.78
N PRO A 780 -3.31 10.45 25.89
CA PRO A 780 -4.34 9.77 26.65
C PRO A 780 -5.68 9.83 25.92
N ASN A 781 -6.55 8.86 26.18
CA ASN A 781 -7.97 8.95 25.82
C ASN A 781 -8.67 9.99 26.72
N LEU A 782 -9.73 10.63 26.19
CA LEU A 782 -10.49 11.67 26.88
C LEU A 782 -11.56 11.15 27.85
#